data_AF-A0A1Z5KBW4-F1
#
_entry.id   AF-A0A1Z5KBW4-F1
#
_cell.length_a   1.000
_cell.length_b   1.000
_cell.length_c   1.000
_cell.angle_alpha   90.00
_cell.angle_beta   90.00
_cell.angle_gamma   90.00
#
_symmetry.space_group_name_H-M   'P 1'
#
loop_
_entity.id
_entity.type
_entity.pdbx_description
1 polymer ?
#
loop_
_entity_poly.entity_id
_entity_poly.type
_entity_poly.pdbx_seq_one_letter_code
_entity_poly.pdbx_strand_id
1 'polypeptide(L)'
;MAAWSKRKSVDAAITVERLLKRVVDDMQVGNSVVQVTTRFYVYAIDAWSRSGAEGSAQRAQQIHDAMIQTCHATDNPLIAPSTISYNSVMNAWSKSNDPTAAEKAEDLLMELVDSYRNGNNELKPDAISFATVLHAYAKSQLRERVARSESLFEMIDTLGMPPNPYAYSALQKMYARAGTHDAPQKAFEVLDRMNELYRAGNLSMKPSTINYNEVLNSLSRTPSRKSAEMADRLLMKMELPVEQGGYDVEPDRLSYAVAILACARCPDEAFAAQAAEANLRKLEARARREDQRRREISSAAPPAVTLDIESFNVVLTAISKCREPDAPERVLDIIQRMEQYAADGNESLRPNLRSWNAVLNAFARATKRQDRNFADESQRILERLLFQSKKGQSSIKPNAYTFAAVLNAQQRSGDPDAAERADCIVRQMEELYESDDLEARPDVFHYTILLSAWARSGSPRAADRCLQILTHMYERSNVGIDNVKPNVRTYNAVLDCLSKSRKEDIAEQLLYHMLDLFRRGDHASKPDAFSFNCVIQAFAKSGARGSGKRAEAVLDRFLEFQEENPSVGPDTRAFRYIMSHYSRSSNMDAPYRAEYVLNRMISLYKSGHRHLEPSLSMFTTVMDGYSYANHPDAGNNAERLLRLIRELQRSYGCSHLVAHTALMNSVLMAYATSAAKDEQAGFRAEELLLDMERSYAAGDASLQPDTKSYGLVLSAWSKSCSSHKARRALQLLRRMEQAQREGNDRVKVDEHAYSLVINTCAFCNDAVDVEIDAFEIASKIFDEMLSSSDNSPSSLTYGWFIQACGRLRVSKDDSAKAIKKAFKRCCDDGLLNDFVFHRLKGAASDEVFLSLLSGPALSNLKDARKQNVSIHQLPFDWRRNCK
;
A
#
# COMPACT_ATOMS: atom_id res chain seq x y z
N MET A 1 15.34 -48.72 -43.00
CA MET A 1 14.47 -47.62 -42.53
C MET A 1 14.39 -47.54 -41.00
N ALA A 2 14.05 -48.62 -40.27
CA ALA A 2 13.89 -48.61 -38.81
C ALA A 2 15.09 -48.09 -37.97
N ALA A 3 16.34 -48.34 -38.40
CA ALA A 3 17.52 -47.83 -37.70
C ALA A 3 17.68 -46.30 -37.88
N TRP A 4 17.29 -45.78 -39.04
CA TRP A 4 17.37 -44.36 -39.37
C TRP A 4 16.24 -43.57 -38.70
N SER A 5 15.03 -44.13 -38.57
CA SER A 5 13.89 -43.45 -37.93
C SER A 5 14.09 -43.17 -36.43
N LYS A 6 15.01 -43.86 -35.77
CA LYS A 6 15.34 -43.61 -34.35
C LYS A 6 16.28 -42.42 -34.15
N ARG A 7 16.92 -41.89 -35.20
CA ARG A 7 17.88 -40.78 -35.11
C ARG A 7 17.15 -39.44 -35.07
N LYS A 8 17.55 -38.54 -34.17
CA LYS A 8 17.03 -37.16 -34.07
C LYS A 8 17.78 -36.24 -35.04
N SER A 9 17.53 -36.38 -36.35
CA SER A 9 18.20 -35.59 -37.38
C SER A 9 17.29 -35.40 -38.59
N VAL A 10 17.34 -34.22 -39.21
CA VAL A 10 16.62 -33.90 -40.44
C VAL A 10 17.10 -34.75 -41.62
N ASP A 11 18.41 -34.98 -41.74
CA ASP A 11 18.99 -35.84 -42.77
C ASP A 11 18.52 -37.28 -42.64
N ALA A 12 18.35 -37.75 -41.41
CA ALA A 12 17.80 -39.08 -41.16
C ALA A 12 16.33 -39.18 -41.61
N ALA A 13 15.52 -38.15 -41.39
CA ALA A 13 14.13 -38.10 -41.84
C ALA A 13 14.02 -38.09 -43.38
N ILE A 14 14.81 -37.24 -44.05
CA ILE A 14 14.88 -37.18 -45.52
C ILE A 14 15.34 -38.53 -46.10
N THR A 15 16.32 -39.18 -45.48
CA THR A 15 16.84 -40.47 -45.93
C THR A 15 15.77 -41.56 -45.82
N VAL A 16 15.00 -41.61 -44.72
CA VAL A 16 13.91 -42.58 -44.57
C VAL A 16 12.79 -42.32 -45.57
N GLU A 17 12.43 -41.06 -45.82
CA GLU A 17 11.40 -40.71 -46.81
C GLU A 17 11.83 -41.08 -48.24
N ARG A 18 13.10 -40.83 -48.62
CA ARG A 18 13.64 -41.26 -49.93
C ARG A 18 13.62 -42.77 -50.10
N LEU A 19 13.96 -43.51 -49.03
CA LEU A 19 13.90 -44.97 -49.04
C LEU A 19 12.45 -45.46 -49.16
N LEU A 20 11.49 -44.81 -48.48
CA LEU A 20 10.07 -45.13 -48.63
C LEU A 20 9.60 -44.90 -50.07
N LYS A 21 9.90 -43.74 -50.66
CA LYS A 21 9.55 -43.43 -52.04
C LYS A 21 10.09 -44.47 -53.02
N ARG A 22 11.37 -44.83 -52.90
CA ARG A 22 11.99 -45.85 -53.76
C ARG A 22 11.28 -47.20 -53.67
N VAL A 23 10.91 -47.63 -52.47
CA VAL A 23 10.23 -48.91 -52.24
C VAL A 23 8.78 -48.88 -52.78
N VAL A 24 8.11 -47.72 -52.70
CA VAL A 24 6.77 -47.51 -53.31
C VAL A 24 6.85 -47.48 -54.83
N ASP A 25 7.83 -46.78 -55.41
CA ASP A 25 8.05 -46.72 -56.86
C ASP A 25 8.38 -48.12 -57.42
N ASP A 26 9.24 -48.89 -56.75
CA ASP A 26 9.58 -50.28 -57.14
C ASP A 26 8.35 -51.20 -57.10
N MET A 27 7.42 -50.99 -56.16
CA MET A 27 6.15 -51.73 -56.09
C MET A 27 5.22 -51.35 -57.26
N GLN A 28 5.11 -50.06 -57.60
CA GLN A 28 4.26 -49.57 -58.70
C GLN A 28 4.73 -50.06 -60.08
N VAL A 29 6.04 -50.30 -60.25
CA VAL A 29 6.62 -50.86 -61.48
C VAL A 29 6.38 -52.38 -61.62
N GLY A 30 5.73 -53.02 -60.63
CA GLY A 30 5.29 -54.41 -60.70
C GLY A 30 6.29 -55.44 -60.14
N ASN A 31 7.22 -55.01 -59.29
CA ASN A 31 8.15 -55.92 -58.62
C ASN A 31 7.46 -56.74 -57.53
N SER A 32 7.16 -58.01 -57.82
CA SER A 32 6.46 -58.92 -56.90
C SER A 32 7.24 -59.33 -55.64
N VAL A 33 8.54 -59.00 -55.56
CA VAL A 33 9.39 -59.31 -54.39
C VAL A 33 9.26 -58.24 -53.30
N VAL A 34 8.86 -57.01 -53.64
CA VAL A 34 8.82 -55.89 -52.70
C VAL A 34 7.39 -55.69 -52.20
N GLN A 35 7.15 -56.01 -50.92
CA GLN A 35 5.88 -55.73 -50.25
C GLN A 35 6.00 -54.48 -49.37
N VAL A 36 5.31 -53.41 -49.76
CA VAL A 36 5.13 -52.23 -48.92
C VAL A 36 4.07 -52.54 -47.87
N THR A 37 4.35 -52.15 -46.63
CA THR A 37 3.44 -52.32 -45.48
C THR A 37 3.28 -51.00 -44.73
N THR A 38 2.21 -50.85 -43.96
CA THR A 38 1.95 -49.70 -43.07
C THR A 38 3.16 -49.33 -42.19
N ARG A 39 3.98 -50.32 -41.79
CA ARG A 39 5.20 -50.09 -40.99
C ARG A 39 6.23 -49.20 -41.68
N PHE A 40 6.38 -49.27 -43.01
CA PHE A 40 7.34 -48.43 -43.74
C PHE A 40 6.94 -46.95 -43.70
N TYR A 41 5.64 -46.67 -43.86
CA TYR A 41 5.09 -45.32 -43.70
C TYR A 41 5.23 -44.82 -42.25
N VAL A 42 4.91 -45.65 -41.25
CA VAL A 42 5.12 -45.31 -39.83
C VAL A 42 6.57 -44.94 -39.54
N TYR A 43 7.56 -45.65 -40.09
CA TYR A 43 8.97 -45.28 -39.90
C TYR A 43 9.33 -43.91 -40.47
N ALA A 44 8.74 -43.52 -41.60
CA ALA A 44 8.96 -42.19 -42.18
C ALA A 44 8.28 -41.10 -41.36
N ILE A 45 7.04 -41.32 -40.91
CA ILE A 45 6.28 -40.43 -40.02
C ILE A 45 7.04 -40.21 -38.70
N ASP A 46 7.52 -41.29 -38.07
CA ASP A 46 8.29 -41.22 -36.81
C ASP A 46 9.63 -40.50 -36.98
N ALA A 47 10.29 -40.68 -38.12
CA ALA A 47 11.54 -39.98 -38.42
C ALA A 47 11.32 -38.47 -38.51
N TRP A 48 10.25 -38.04 -39.19
CA TRP A 48 9.86 -36.63 -39.25
C TRP A 48 9.41 -36.10 -37.88
N SER A 49 8.62 -36.85 -37.10
CA SER A 49 8.23 -36.49 -35.72
C SER A 49 9.41 -36.23 -34.78
N ARG A 50 10.56 -36.88 -35.03
CA ARG A 50 11.78 -36.77 -34.21
C ARG A 50 12.81 -35.78 -34.76
N SER A 51 12.65 -35.29 -35.99
CA SER A 51 13.65 -34.45 -36.65
C SER A 51 13.72 -33.03 -36.08
N GLY A 52 12.62 -32.54 -35.49
CA GLY A 52 12.52 -31.18 -34.94
C GLY A 52 12.52 -30.08 -36.02
N ALA A 53 12.46 -30.44 -37.30
CA ALA A 53 12.38 -29.48 -38.41
C ALA A 53 11.06 -28.70 -38.38
N GLU A 54 11.11 -27.44 -38.81
CA GLU A 54 9.92 -26.63 -39.04
C GLU A 54 9.07 -27.27 -40.16
N GLY A 55 7.76 -27.39 -39.94
CA GLY A 55 6.87 -28.11 -40.85
C GLY A 55 6.97 -29.65 -40.80
N SER A 56 7.76 -30.22 -39.88
CA SER A 56 7.90 -31.68 -39.75
C SER A 56 6.57 -32.42 -39.51
N ALA A 57 5.64 -31.82 -38.75
CA ALA A 57 4.31 -32.37 -38.54
C ALA A 57 3.44 -32.36 -39.81
N GLN A 58 3.55 -31.33 -40.65
CA GLN A 58 2.85 -31.25 -41.93
C GLN A 58 3.38 -32.31 -42.90
N ARG A 59 4.70 -32.51 -42.94
CA ARG A 59 5.34 -33.58 -43.74
C ARG A 59 4.91 -34.97 -43.27
N ALA A 60 4.85 -35.18 -41.95
CA ALA A 60 4.34 -36.41 -41.36
C ALA A 60 2.88 -36.69 -41.76
N GLN A 61 2.02 -35.68 -41.77
CA GLN A 61 0.63 -35.82 -42.23
C GLN A 61 0.55 -36.11 -43.74
N GLN A 62 1.31 -35.41 -44.58
CA GLN A 62 1.36 -35.68 -46.02
C GLN A 62 1.75 -37.13 -46.35
N ILE A 63 2.70 -37.71 -45.60
CA ILE A 63 3.11 -39.11 -45.77
C ILE A 63 1.97 -40.07 -45.38
N HIS A 64 1.19 -39.73 -44.36
CA HIS A 64 0.02 -40.51 -43.94
C HIS A 64 -1.12 -40.41 -44.95
N ASP A 65 -1.40 -39.22 -45.47
CA ASP A 65 -2.43 -39.00 -46.48
C ASP A 65 -2.07 -39.75 -47.78
N ALA A 66 -0.79 -39.73 -48.17
CA ALA A 66 -0.28 -40.50 -49.30
C ALA A 66 -0.42 -42.02 -49.09
N MET A 67 -0.25 -42.50 -47.85
CA MET A 67 -0.48 -43.91 -47.50
C MET A 67 -1.96 -44.29 -47.71
N ILE A 68 -2.88 -43.47 -47.22
CA ILE A 68 -4.33 -43.68 -47.39
C ILE A 68 -4.71 -43.67 -48.87
N GLN A 69 -4.23 -42.71 -49.64
CA GLN A 69 -4.46 -42.64 -51.10
C GLN A 69 -3.93 -43.88 -51.82
N THR A 70 -2.73 -44.34 -51.46
CA THR A 70 -2.13 -45.54 -52.06
C THR A 70 -2.92 -46.80 -51.69
N CYS A 71 -3.43 -46.87 -50.46
CA CYS A 71 -4.30 -47.96 -50.02
C CYS A 71 -5.60 -48.00 -50.85
N HIS A 72 -6.26 -46.85 -51.06
CA HIS A 72 -7.47 -46.79 -51.88
C HIS A 72 -7.22 -47.08 -53.37
N ALA A 73 -6.07 -46.68 -53.92
CA ALA A 73 -5.73 -46.90 -55.31
C ALA A 73 -5.36 -48.37 -55.62
N THR A 74 -4.83 -49.10 -54.63
CA THR A 74 -4.32 -50.48 -54.81
C THR A 74 -5.20 -51.55 -54.18
N ASP A 75 -6.18 -51.16 -53.34
CA ASP A 75 -7.03 -52.04 -52.52
C ASP A 75 -6.22 -53.09 -51.72
N ASN A 76 -4.98 -52.74 -51.35
CA ASN A 76 -4.05 -53.66 -50.71
C ASN A 76 -4.18 -53.61 -49.17
N PRO A 77 -4.62 -54.70 -48.52
CA PRO A 77 -4.83 -54.73 -47.07
C PRO A 77 -3.52 -54.55 -46.27
N LEU A 78 -2.34 -54.77 -46.87
CA LEU A 78 -1.05 -54.59 -46.20
C LEU A 78 -0.67 -53.11 -45.96
N ILE A 79 -1.32 -52.18 -46.67
CA ILE A 79 -1.07 -50.73 -46.60
C ILE A 79 -2.22 -50.02 -45.83
N ALA A 80 -3.19 -50.78 -45.30
CA ALA A 80 -4.30 -50.22 -44.56
C ALA A 80 -3.82 -49.37 -43.36
N PRO A 81 -4.46 -48.20 -43.13
CA PRO A 81 -4.15 -47.39 -41.96
C PRO A 81 -4.45 -48.17 -40.69
N SER A 82 -3.71 -47.87 -39.62
CA SER A 82 -3.83 -48.55 -38.32
C SER A 82 -3.83 -47.51 -37.19
N THR A 83 -4.30 -47.88 -36.00
CA THR A 83 -4.19 -47.01 -34.82
C THR A 83 -2.75 -46.50 -34.60
N ILE A 84 -1.74 -47.31 -34.92
CA ILE A 84 -0.32 -46.93 -34.82
C ILE A 84 0.05 -45.82 -35.83
N SER A 85 -0.48 -45.86 -37.06
CA SER A 85 -0.19 -44.82 -38.06
C SER A 85 -0.81 -43.49 -37.66
N TYR A 86 -2.07 -43.47 -37.22
CA TYR A 86 -2.74 -42.28 -36.68
C TYR A 86 -2.01 -41.73 -35.43
N ASN A 87 -1.66 -42.58 -34.47
CA ASN A 87 -0.91 -42.18 -33.27
C ASN A 87 0.45 -41.55 -33.61
N SER A 88 1.13 -42.04 -34.64
CA SER A 88 2.42 -41.51 -35.08
C SER A 88 2.30 -40.08 -35.64
N VAL A 89 1.24 -39.81 -36.41
CA VAL A 89 0.96 -38.46 -36.96
C VAL A 89 0.49 -37.51 -35.86
N MET A 90 -0.43 -37.92 -35.00
CA MET A 90 -0.85 -37.14 -33.83
C MET A 90 0.34 -36.77 -32.94
N ASN A 91 1.29 -37.68 -32.75
CA ASN A 91 2.52 -37.43 -32.00
C ASN A 91 3.47 -36.46 -32.71
N ALA A 92 3.48 -36.44 -34.05
CA ALA A 92 4.19 -35.39 -34.80
C ALA A 92 3.56 -34.02 -34.56
N TRP A 93 2.22 -33.92 -34.61
CA TRP A 93 1.49 -32.69 -34.28
C TRP A 93 1.70 -32.24 -32.84
N SER A 94 1.62 -33.12 -31.84
CA SER A 94 1.81 -32.76 -30.42
C SER A 94 3.21 -32.22 -30.06
N LYS A 95 4.20 -32.47 -30.93
CA LYS A 95 5.56 -31.93 -30.82
C LYS A 95 5.78 -30.66 -31.62
N SER A 96 4.87 -30.32 -32.52
CA SER A 96 4.93 -29.09 -33.31
C SER A 96 4.72 -27.86 -32.42
N ASN A 97 5.33 -26.74 -32.83
CA ASN A 97 5.05 -25.42 -32.25
C ASN A 97 3.97 -24.65 -33.06
N ASP A 98 3.35 -25.29 -34.06
CA ASP A 98 2.24 -24.72 -34.84
C ASP A 98 1.04 -24.42 -33.92
N PRO A 99 0.47 -23.19 -33.92
CA PRO A 99 -0.69 -22.84 -33.12
C PRO A 99 -1.91 -23.75 -33.34
N THR A 100 -2.06 -24.30 -34.54
CA THR A 100 -3.16 -25.20 -34.96
C THR A 100 -2.89 -26.67 -34.65
N ALA A 101 -1.74 -27.00 -34.05
CA ALA A 101 -1.31 -28.38 -33.85
C ALA A 101 -2.28 -29.21 -32.98
N ALA A 102 -2.92 -28.59 -31.99
CA ALA A 102 -3.85 -29.29 -31.11
C ALA A 102 -5.17 -29.63 -31.83
N GLU A 103 -5.71 -28.69 -32.61
CA GLU A 103 -6.93 -28.90 -33.43
C GLU A 103 -6.69 -29.98 -34.48
N LYS A 104 -5.57 -29.91 -35.21
CA LYS A 104 -5.22 -30.93 -36.22
C LYS A 104 -5.01 -32.32 -35.61
N ALA A 105 -4.47 -32.40 -34.40
CA ALA A 105 -4.34 -33.68 -33.69
C ALA A 105 -5.71 -34.21 -33.22
N GLU A 106 -6.64 -33.34 -32.83
CA GLU A 106 -8.03 -33.71 -32.52
C GLU A 106 -8.78 -34.17 -33.76
N ASP A 107 -8.65 -33.48 -34.90
CA ASP A 107 -9.31 -33.87 -36.15
C ASP A 107 -8.94 -35.30 -36.57
N LEU A 108 -7.65 -35.65 -36.49
CA LEU A 108 -7.15 -37.00 -36.76
C LEU A 108 -7.66 -38.04 -35.75
N LEU A 109 -7.84 -37.64 -34.48
CA LEU A 109 -8.44 -38.52 -33.47
C LEU A 109 -9.93 -38.74 -33.75
N MET A 110 -10.66 -37.71 -34.14
CA MET A 110 -12.08 -37.82 -34.48
C MET A 110 -12.28 -38.67 -35.73
N GLU A 111 -11.41 -38.54 -36.75
CA GLU A 111 -11.42 -39.41 -37.93
C GLU A 111 -11.23 -40.89 -37.56
N LEU A 112 -10.31 -41.19 -36.63
CA LEU A 112 -10.09 -42.53 -36.10
C LEU A 112 -11.32 -43.04 -35.33
N VAL A 113 -11.92 -42.19 -34.49
CA VAL A 113 -13.13 -42.53 -33.70
C VAL A 113 -14.33 -42.79 -34.61
N ASP A 114 -14.54 -41.96 -35.62
CA ASP A 114 -15.67 -42.10 -36.56
C ASP A 114 -15.51 -43.34 -37.44
N SER A 115 -14.29 -43.64 -37.88
CA SER A 115 -13.98 -44.88 -38.61
C SER A 115 -14.29 -46.13 -37.78
N TYR A 116 -13.98 -46.11 -36.48
CA TYR A 116 -14.33 -47.19 -35.57
C TYR A 116 -15.84 -47.30 -35.35
N ARG A 117 -16.54 -46.18 -35.15
CA ARG A 117 -18.01 -46.14 -35.00
C ARG A 117 -18.74 -46.65 -36.23
N ASN A 118 -18.18 -46.42 -37.42
CA ASN A 118 -18.69 -46.90 -38.70
C ASN A 118 -18.42 -48.38 -38.96
N GLY A 119 -17.87 -49.12 -37.99
CA GLY A 119 -17.74 -50.59 -38.02
C GLY A 119 -16.33 -51.12 -38.32
N ASN A 120 -15.32 -50.25 -38.48
CA ASN A 120 -13.94 -50.69 -38.67
C ASN A 120 -13.25 -50.99 -37.32
N ASN A 121 -13.40 -52.23 -36.85
CA ASN A 121 -12.82 -52.68 -35.58
C ASN A 121 -11.28 -52.66 -35.54
N GLU A 122 -10.59 -52.62 -36.69
CA GLU A 122 -9.12 -52.54 -36.75
C GLU A 122 -8.59 -51.14 -36.40
N LEU A 123 -9.44 -50.12 -36.48
CA LEU A 123 -9.12 -48.72 -36.18
C LEU A 123 -9.61 -48.29 -34.79
N LYS A 124 -9.64 -49.19 -33.81
CA LYS A 124 -10.05 -48.85 -32.45
C LYS A 124 -9.07 -47.83 -31.83
N PRO A 125 -9.54 -46.65 -31.38
CA PRO A 125 -8.73 -45.71 -30.62
C PRO A 125 -8.18 -46.36 -29.35
N ASP A 126 -6.95 -46.02 -28.98
CA ASP A 126 -6.33 -46.47 -27.73
C ASP A 126 -6.07 -45.29 -26.78
N ALA A 127 -5.66 -45.60 -25.56
CA ALA A 127 -5.36 -44.57 -24.58
C ALA A 127 -4.16 -43.69 -24.98
N ILE A 128 -3.29 -44.16 -25.88
CA ILE A 128 -2.16 -43.37 -26.41
C ILE A 128 -2.69 -42.30 -27.37
N SER A 129 -3.71 -42.62 -28.18
CA SER A 129 -4.40 -41.66 -29.06
C SER A 129 -4.89 -40.45 -28.27
N PHE A 130 -5.69 -40.67 -27.23
CA PHE A 130 -6.23 -39.61 -26.38
C PHE A 130 -5.14 -38.87 -25.59
N ALA A 131 -4.19 -39.59 -24.98
CA ALA A 131 -3.11 -38.95 -24.21
C ALA A 131 -2.24 -38.03 -25.08
N THR A 132 -2.03 -38.39 -26.35
CA THR A 132 -1.23 -37.60 -27.30
C THR A 132 -1.93 -36.29 -27.66
N VAL A 133 -3.24 -36.32 -27.91
CA VAL A 133 -4.05 -35.12 -28.19
C VAL A 133 -4.17 -34.23 -26.95
N LEU A 134 -4.45 -34.80 -25.77
CA LEU A 134 -4.48 -34.06 -24.51
C LEU A 134 -3.15 -33.37 -24.22
N HIS A 135 -2.01 -34.01 -24.53
CA HIS A 135 -0.69 -33.41 -24.40
C HIS A 135 -0.46 -32.28 -25.42
N ALA A 136 -1.02 -32.36 -26.63
CA ALA A 136 -1.02 -31.27 -27.59
C ALA A 136 -1.81 -30.06 -27.04
N TYR A 137 -3.00 -30.30 -26.47
CA TYR A 137 -3.80 -29.26 -25.82
C TYR A 137 -3.13 -28.64 -24.59
N ALA A 138 -2.38 -29.43 -23.80
CA ALA A 138 -1.61 -28.91 -22.68
C ALA A 138 -0.49 -27.92 -23.11
N LYS A 139 -0.08 -27.93 -24.38
CA LYS A 139 0.90 -26.97 -24.93
C LYS A 139 0.26 -25.81 -25.67
N SER A 140 -1.00 -25.95 -26.12
CA SER A 140 -1.67 -24.92 -26.90
C SER A 140 -2.03 -23.70 -26.04
N GLN A 141 -2.21 -22.55 -26.69
CA GLN A 141 -2.68 -21.31 -26.06
C GLN A 141 -4.15 -21.01 -26.41
N LEU A 142 -4.88 -22.01 -26.92
CA LEU A 142 -6.27 -21.87 -27.34
C LEU A 142 -7.18 -21.63 -26.12
N ARG A 143 -8.20 -20.77 -26.27
CA ARG A 143 -9.16 -20.46 -25.21
C ARG A 143 -10.01 -21.67 -24.82
N GLU A 144 -10.41 -22.49 -25.79
CA GLU A 144 -11.28 -23.64 -25.60
C GLU A 144 -10.55 -24.91 -25.14
N ARG A 145 -9.22 -24.86 -24.94
CA ARG A 145 -8.39 -26.05 -24.63
C ARG A 145 -8.88 -26.86 -23.43
N VAL A 146 -9.46 -26.20 -22.43
CA VAL A 146 -9.98 -26.86 -21.22
C VAL A 146 -11.24 -27.66 -21.55
N ALA A 147 -12.24 -27.01 -22.16
CA ALA A 147 -13.51 -27.65 -22.52
C ALA A 147 -13.33 -28.79 -23.52
N ARG A 148 -12.46 -28.60 -24.53
CA ARG A 148 -12.10 -29.63 -25.51
C ARG A 148 -11.41 -30.82 -24.84
N SER A 149 -10.46 -30.57 -23.94
CA SER A 149 -9.76 -31.65 -23.22
C SER A 149 -10.68 -32.42 -22.27
N GLU A 150 -11.63 -31.76 -21.61
CA GLU A 150 -12.65 -32.40 -20.76
C GLU A 150 -13.58 -33.29 -21.60
N SER A 151 -14.07 -32.80 -22.73
CA SER A 151 -14.91 -33.57 -23.66
C SER A 151 -14.19 -34.81 -24.22
N LEU A 152 -12.91 -34.66 -24.60
CA LEU A 152 -12.07 -35.78 -25.02
C LEU A 152 -11.88 -36.81 -23.90
N PHE A 153 -11.76 -36.36 -22.66
CA PHE A 153 -11.59 -37.24 -21.51
C PHE A 153 -12.88 -38.00 -21.16
N GLU A 154 -14.04 -37.35 -21.21
CA GLU A 154 -15.35 -38.02 -21.07
C GLU A 154 -15.56 -39.07 -22.17
N MET A 155 -15.09 -38.78 -23.38
CA MET A 155 -15.19 -39.72 -24.50
C MET A 155 -14.45 -41.05 -24.23
N ILE A 156 -13.37 -41.03 -23.44
CA ILE A 156 -12.63 -42.24 -23.03
C ILE A 156 -13.56 -43.22 -22.30
N ASP A 157 -14.41 -42.71 -21.40
CA ASP A 157 -15.37 -43.50 -20.65
C ASP A 157 -16.51 -44.00 -21.55
N THR A 158 -17.01 -43.16 -22.46
CA THR A 158 -18.07 -43.57 -23.41
C THR A 158 -17.66 -44.69 -24.35
N LEU A 159 -16.37 -44.76 -24.71
CA LEU A 159 -15.79 -45.82 -25.54
C LEU A 159 -15.43 -47.08 -24.72
N GLY A 160 -15.65 -47.06 -23.41
CA GLY A 160 -15.39 -48.19 -22.50
C GLY A 160 -13.91 -48.54 -22.38
N MET A 161 -13.02 -47.56 -22.52
CA MET A 161 -11.57 -47.80 -22.42
C MET A 161 -11.12 -47.89 -20.95
N PRO A 162 -10.14 -48.75 -20.62
CA PRO A 162 -9.63 -48.84 -19.25
C PRO A 162 -8.90 -47.55 -18.84
N PRO A 163 -9.02 -47.12 -17.55
CA PRO A 163 -8.29 -45.97 -17.03
C PRO A 163 -6.78 -46.08 -17.28
N ASN A 164 -6.17 -44.99 -17.76
CA ASN A 164 -4.75 -44.95 -18.10
C ASN A 164 -4.02 -43.79 -17.40
N PRO A 165 -2.92 -44.04 -16.67
CA PRO A 165 -2.15 -43.00 -15.98
C PRO A 165 -1.65 -41.86 -16.88
N TYR A 166 -1.30 -42.14 -18.14
CA TYR A 166 -0.80 -41.14 -19.08
C TYR A 166 -1.88 -40.13 -19.49
N ALA A 167 -3.12 -40.58 -19.67
CA ALA A 167 -4.25 -39.71 -19.99
C ALA A 167 -4.58 -38.77 -18.82
N TYR A 168 -4.62 -39.32 -17.59
CA TYR A 168 -4.83 -38.53 -16.37
C TYR A 168 -3.71 -37.50 -16.15
N SER A 169 -2.44 -37.90 -16.36
CA SER A 169 -1.30 -37.00 -16.25
C SER A 169 -1.32 -35.88 -17.29
N ALA A 170 -1.70 -36.19 -18.53
CA ALA A 170 -1.86 -35.19 -19.59
C ALA A 170 -2.98 -34.19 -19.27
N LEU A 171 -4.10 -34.65 -18.72
CA LEU A 171 -5.21 -33.80 -18.27
C LEU A 171 -4.79 -32.89 -17.10
N GLN A 172 -4.10 -33.42 -16.09
CA GLN A 172 -3.56 -32.61 -14.98
C GLN A 172 -2.60 -31.53 -15.47
N LYS A 173 -1.71 -31.89 -16.40
CA LYS A 173 -0.77 -30.94 -17.02
C LYS A 173 -1.48 -29.85 -17.81
N MET A 174 -2.58 -30.19 -18.49
CA MET A 174 -3.44 -29.22 -19.16
C MET A 174 -4.00 -28.23 -18.13
N TYR A 175 -4.62 -28.69 -17.04
CA TYR A 175 -5.13 -27.79 -15.99
C TYR A 175 -4.02 -26.93 -15.39
N ALA A 176 -2.86 -27.51 -15.07
CA ALA A 176 -1.74 -26.77 -14.51
C ALA A 176 -1.29 -25.62 -15.42
N ARG A 177 -1.26 -25.84 -16.74
CA ARG A 177 -0.89 -24.82 -17.73
C ARG A 177 -2.05 -23.90 -18.13
N ALA A 178 -3.29 -24.31 -17.87
CA ALA A 178 -4.49 -23.51 -18.11
C ALA A 178 -4.43 -22.20 -17.32
N GLY A 179 -3.99 -22.27 -16.06
CA GLY A 179 -3.89 -21.11 -15.17
C GLY A 179 -5.25 -20.48 -14.81
N THR A 180 -6.35 -21.21 -15.03
CA THR A 180 -7.70 -20.78 -14.65
C THR A 180 -7.85 -20.87 -13.13
N HIS A 181 -8.76 -20.06 -12.57
CA HIS A 181 -8.95 -20.01 -11.11
C HIS A 181 -9.33 -21.37 -10.51
N ASP A 182 -10.06 -22.20 -11.24
CA ASP A 182 -10.52 -23.53 -10.80
C ASP A 182 -9.54 -24.66 -11.14
N ALA A 183 -8.45 -24.35 -11.85
CA ALA A 183 -7.45 -25.34 -12.26
C ALA A 183 -6.87 -26.16 -11.09
N PRO A 184 -6.55 -25.58 -9.92
CA PRO A 184 -6.03 -26.36 -8.81
C PRO A 184 -7.04 -27.37 -8.29
N GLN A 185 -8.30 -26.95 -8.13
CA GLN A 185 -9.36 -27.82 -7.66
C GLN A 185 -9.57 -29.00 -8.62
N LYS A 186 -9.68 -28.73 -9.93
CA LYS A 186 -9.80 -29.79 -10.94
C LYS A 186 -8.58 -30.71 -10.97
N ALA A 187 -7.37 -30.17 -10.82
CA ALA A 187 -6.16 -30.99 -10.75
C ALA A 187 -6.14 -31.93 -9.52
N PHE A 188 -6.66 -31.46 -8.38
CA PHE A 188 -6.86 -32.27 -7.17
C PHE A 188 -7.92 -33.36 -7.39
N GLU A 189 -9.06 -33.04 -8.01
CA GLU A 189 -10.11 -34.02 -8.31
C GLU A 189 -9.57 -35.17 -9.18
N VAL A 190 -8.74 -34.86 -10.19
CA VAL A 190 -8.09 -35.88 -11.00
C VAL A 190 -7.12 -36.74 -10.15
N LEU A 191 -6.36 -36.13 -9.24
CA LEU A 191 -5.44 -36.87 -8.35
C LEU A 191 -6.19 -37.78 -7.37
N ASP A 192 -7.28 -37.29 -6.80
CA ASP A 192 -8.11 -38.05 -5.87
C ASP A 192 -8.81 -39.21 -6.59
N ARG A 193 -9.28 -38.98 -7.83
CA ARG A 193 -9.84 -40.05 -8.66
C ARG A 193 -8.84 -41.17 -8.96
N MET A 194 -7.57 -40.83 -9.25
CA MET A 194 -6.52 -41.83 -9.42
C MET A 194 -6.28 -42.63 -8.13
N ASN A 195 -6.26 -41.96 -6.97
CA ASN A 195 -6.11 -42.61 -5.67
C ASN A 195 -7.28 -43.54 -5.32
N GLU A 196 -8.51 -43.16 -5.64
CA GLU A 196 -9.69 -44.00 -5.47
C GLU A 196 -9.60 -45.29 -6.30
N LEU A 197 -9.23 -45.17 -7.59
CA LEU A 197 -9.06 -46.31 -8.49
C LEU A 197 -7.95 -47.24 -8.02
N TYR A 198 -6.85 -46.70 -7.49
CA TYR A 198 -5.78 -47.48 -6.89
C TYR A 198 -6.27 -48.26 -5.65
N ARG A 199 -7.01 -47.60 -4.75
CA ARG A 199 -7.61 -48.25 -3.56
C ARG A 199 -8.67 -49.29 -3.92
N ALA A 200 -9.37 -49.12 -5.02
CA ALA A 200 -10.32 -50.09 -5.57
C ALA A 200 -9.65 -51.32 -6.21
N GLY A 201 -8.31 -51.41 -6.20
CA GLY A 201 -7.54 -52.57 -6.65
C GLY A 201 -6.86 -52.40 -8.00
N ASN A 202 -7.00 -51.25 -8.68
CA ASN A 202 -6.29 -50.99 -9.94
C ASN A 202 -4.87 -50.48 -9.68
N LEU A 203 -3.92 -51.40 -9.51
CA LEU A 203 -2.51 -51.11 -9.22
C LEU A 203 -1.84 -50.17 -10.23
N SER A 204 -2.28 -50.19 -11.50
CA SER A 204 -1.71 -49.34 -12.54
C SER A 204 -2.00 -47.85 -12.33
N MET A 205 -3.04 -47.52 -11.56
CA MET A 205 -3.50 -46.14 -11.32
C MET A 205 -2.83 -45.47 -10.11
N LYS A 206 -1.80 -46.09 -9.50
CA LYS A 206 -1.03 -45.45 -8.43
C LYS A 206 -0.46 -44.11 -8.93
N PRO A 207 -0.80 -42.96 -8.31
CA PRO A 207 -0.22 -41.70 -8.71
C PRO A 207 1.29 -41.70 -8.53
N SER A 208 2.00 -41.03 -9.43
CA SER A 208 3.45 -40.85 -9.39
C SER A 208 3.82 -39.46 -8.88
N THR A 209 5.11 -39.21 -8.60
CA THR A 209 5.62 -37.87 -8.26
C THR A 209 5.23 -36.81 -9.29
N ILE A 210 5.13 -37.21 -10.56
CA ILE A 210 4.71 -36.34 -11.67
C ILE A 210 3.29 -35.80 -11.42
N ASN A 211 2.36 -36.64 -10.95
CA ASN A 211 0.97 -36.25 -10.71
C ASN A 211 0.86 -35.23 -9.57
N TYR A 212 1.57 -35.46 -8.47
CA TYR A 212 1.65 -34.50 -7.36
C TYR A 212 2.32 -33.19 -7.78
N ASN A 213 3.42 -33.27 -8.54
CA ASN A 213 4.15 -32.11 -9.04
C ASN A 213 3.29 -31.26 -10.00
N GLU A 214 2.42 -31.85 -10.81
CA GLU A 214 1.51 -31.07 -11.66
C GLU A 214 0.40 -30.38 -10.85
N VAL A 215 -0.07 -30.97 -9.74
CA VAL A 215 -0.96 -30.28 -8.80
C VAL A 215 -0.25 -29.12 -8.10
N LEU A 216 0.99 -29.31 -7.64
CA LEU A 216 1.80 -28.21 -7.10
C LEU A 216 2.03 -27.10 -8.15
N ASN A 217 2.24 -27.47 -9.41
CA ASN A 217 2.47 -26.53 -10.50
C ASN A 217 1.21 -25.70 -10.80
N SER A 218 0.02 -26.31 -10.77
CA SER A 218 -1.25 -25.60 -10.91
C SER A 218 -1.47 -24.58 -9.78
N LEU A 219 -1.15 -24.96 -8.54
CA LEU A 219 -1.17 -24.07 -7.37
C LEU A 219 -0.18 -22.89 -7.54
N SER A 220 1.01 -23.14 -8.07
CA SER A 220 2.03 -22.09 -8.29
C SER A 220 1.64 -21.06 -9.36
N ARG A 221 0.72 -21.42 -10.26
CA ARG A 221 0.24 -20.58 -11.36
C ARG A 221 -1.04 -19.83 -11.03
N THR A 222 -1.66 -20.14 -9.90
CA THR A 222 -2.89 -19.51 -9.38
C THR A 222 -2.59 -18.88 -8.01
N PRO A 223 -1.96 -17.68 -7.99
CA PRO A 223 -1.48 -17.07 -6.76
C PRO A 223 -2.66 -16.71 -5.83
N SER A 224 -2.82 -17.49 -4.76
CA SER A 224 -3.80 -17.24 -3.71
C SER A 224 -3.28 -17.76 -2.37
N ARG A 225 -3.83 -17.27 -1.25
CA ARG A 225 -3.49 -17.80 0.08
C ARG A 225 -3.89 -19.27 0.23
N LYS A 226 -5.07 -19.64 -0.27
CA LYS A 226 -5.52 -21.04 -0.30
C LYS A 226 -4.56 -21.92 -1.10
N SER A 227 -4.07 -21.45 -2.24
CA SER A 227 -3.13 -22.21 -3.08
C SER A 227 -1.83 -22.50 -2.35
N ALA A 228 -1.30 -21.52 -1.60
CA ALA A 228 -0.08 -21.69 -0.81
C ALA A 228 -0.28 -22.68 0.37
N GLU A 229 -1.40 -22.59 1.09
CA GLU A 229 -1.74 -23.53 2.17
C GLU A 229 -1.95 -24.96 1.64
N MET A 230 -2.60 -25.10 0.48
CA MET A 230 -2.80 -26.39 -0.18
C MET A 230 -1.48 -26.99 -0.69
N ALA A 231 -0.55 -26.16 -1.19
CA ALA A 231 0.77 -26.62 -1.62
C ALA A 231 1.58 -27.17 -0.44
N ASP A 232 1.59 -26.47 0.69
CA ASP A 232 2.26 -26.92 1.91
C ASP A 232 1.65 -28.22 2.45
N ARG A 233 0.32 -28.31 2.48
CA ARG A 233 -0.39 -29.52 2.90
C ARG A 233 -0.12 -30.71 1.97
N LEU A 234 -0.07 -30.49 0.66
CA LEU A 234 0.19 -31.55 -0.31
C LEU A 234 1.62 -32.08 -0.18
N LEU A 235 2.61 -31.19 0.03
CA LEU A 235 3.98 -31.59 0.29
C LEU A 235 4.09 -32.40 1.60
N MET A 236 3.43 -31.95 2.67
CA MET A 236 3.36 -32.69 3.94
C MET A 236 2.73 -34.08 3.78
N LYS A 237 1.69 -34.21 2.94
CA LYS A 237 1.06 -35.50 2.62
C LYS A 237 2.02 -36.47 1.92
N MET A 238 2.98 -35.97 1.15
CA MET A 238 4.03 -36.78 0.52
C MET A 238 5.16 -37.15 1.50
N GLU A 239 5.49 -36.27 2.46
CA GLU A 239 6.58 -36.51 3.43
C GLU A 239 6.19 -37.49 4.55
N LEU A 240 4.99 -37.36 5.12
CA LEU A 240 4.56 -38.11 6.31
C LEU A 240 4.72 -39.65 6.18
N PRO A 241 4.29 -40.29 5.08
CA PRO A 241 4.44 -41.75 4.94
C PRO A 241 5.91 -42.18 4.89
N VAL A 242 6.79 -41.35 4.31
CA VAL A 242 8.22 -41.63 4.18
C VAL A 242 8.90 -41.57 5.54
N GLU A 243 8.55 -40.59 6.38
CA GLU A 243 9.09 -40.47 7.75
C GLU A 243 8.66 -41.63 8.65
N GLN A 244 7.47 -42.20 8.40
CA GLN A 244 6.95 -43.36 9.12
C GLN A 244 7.48 -44.71 8.59
N GLY A 245 8.39 -44.71 7.62
CA GLY A 245 8.96 -45.92 7.03
C GLY A 245 8.02 -46.67 6.07
N GLY A 246 6.96 -46.01 5.60
CA GLY A 246 6.02 -46.54 4.62
C GLY A 246 6.51 -46.40 3.17
N TYR A 247 5.98 -47.22 2.26
CA TYR A 247 6.28 -47.18 0.83
C TYR A 247 5.23 -46.38 0.05
N ASP A 248 5.31 -45.04 0.11
CA ASP A 248 4.46 -44.13 -0.68
C ASP A 248 5.28 -43.22 -1.60
N VAL A 249 4.61 -42.33 -2.34
CA VAL A 249 5.24 -41.44 -3.33
C VAL A 249 6.15 -40.40 -2.67
N GLU A 250 7.48 -40.58 -2.79
CA GLU A 250 8.46 -39.66 -2.20
C GLU A 250 8.53 -38.31 -2.94
N PRO A 251 8.61 -37.16 -2.23
CA PRO A 251 8.83 -35.86 -2.86
C PRO A 251 10.24 -35.75 -3.44
N ASP A 252 10.34 -35.26 -4.67
CA ASP A 252 11.61 -35.01 -5.35
C ASP A 252 12.01 -33.52 -5.26
N ARG A 253 13.16 -33.17 -5.82
CA ARG A 253 13.60 -31.77 -5.90
C ARG A 253 12.53 -30.83 -6.50
N LEU A 254 11.81 -31.28 -7.53
CA LEU A 254 10.80 -30.47 -8.20
C LEU A 254 9.58 -30.25 -7.29
N SER A 255 9.20 -31.25 -6.49
CA SER A 255 8.13 -31.12 -5.49
C SER A 255 8.38 -29.95 -4.55
N TYR A 256 9.57 -29.88 -3.95
CA TYR A 256 9.94 -28.77 -3.06
C TYR A 256 10.01 -27.43 -3.80
N ALA A 257 10.69 -27.38 -4.96
CA ALA A 257 10.86 -26.14 -5.70
C ALA A 257 9.52 -25.50 -6.11
N VAL A 258 8.56 -26.32 -6.57
CA VAL A 258 7.24 -25.83 -7.00
C VAL A 258 6.35 -25.47 -5.80
N ALA A 259 6.44 -26.21 -4.69
CA ALA A 259 5.75 -25.85 -3.44
C ALA A 259 6.25 -24.51 -2.88
N ILE A 260 7.57 -24.31 -2.82
CA ILE A 260 8.21 -23.04 -2.43
C ILE A 260 7.75 -21.91 -3.36
N LEU A 261 7.73 -22.15 -4.68
CA LEU A 261 7.27 -21.17 -5.65
C LEU A 261 5.78 -20.80 -5.47
N ALA A 262 4.93 -21.77 -5.16
CA ALA A 262 3.51 -21.53 -4.89
C ALA A 262 3.31 -20.67 -3.64
N CYS A 263 4.04 -20.97 -2.55
CA CYS A 263 4.02 -20.15 -1.34
C CYS A 263 4.55 -18.73 -1.60
N ALA A 264 5.68 -18.61 -2.29
CA ALA A 264 6.34 -17.32 -2.57
C ALA A 264 5.54 -16.39 -3.49
N ARG A 265 4.65 -16.93 -4.32
CA ARG A 265 3.75 -16.16 -5.21
C ARG A 265 2.46 -15.71 -4.53
N CYS A 266 2.23 -16.07 -3.27
CA CYS A 266 1.07 -15.62 -2.53
C CYS A 266 1.05 -14.07 -2.45
N PRO A 267 -0.11 -13.41 -2.66
CA PRO A 267 -0.23 -11.95 -2.52
C PRO A 267 0.01 -11.43 -1.09
N ASP A 268 -0.21 -12.28 -0.09
CA ASP A 268 0.04 -11.96 1.33
C ASP A 268 1.56 -12.06 1.60
N GLU A 269 2.26 -10.91 1.54
CA GLU A 269 3.74 -10.83 1.60
C GLU A 269 4.32 -11.49 2.87
N ALA A 270 3.65 -11.39 4.03
CA ALA A 270 4.13 -11.94 5.29
C ALA A 270 3.97 -13.47 5.34
N PHE A 271 2.77 -13.95 5.00
CA PHE A 271 2.51 -15.40 4.92
C PHE A 271 3.38 -16.07 3.85
N ALA A 272 3.54 -15.44 2.68
CA ALA A 272 4.38 -15.93 1.59
C ALA A 272 5.82 -16.17 2.04
N ALA A 273 6.41 -15.19 2.74
CA ALA A 273 7.78 -15.27 3.24
C ALA A 273 7.96 -16.41 4.25
N GLN A 274 7.05 -16.52 5.23
CA GLN A 274 7.11 -17.54 6.27
C GLN A 274 6.91 -18.96 5.70
N ALA A 275 5.89 -19.17 4.87
CA ALA A 275 5.59 -20.47 4.29
C ALA A 275 6.68 -20.95 3.31
N ALA A 276 7.20 -20.04 2.46
CA ALA A 276 8.28 -20.38 1.54
C ALA A 276 9.58 -20.72 2.28
N GLU A 277 9.91 -19.97 3.34
CA GLU A 277 11.08 -20.26 4.17
C GLU A 277 10.95 -21.60 4.93
N ALA A 278 9.77 -21.91 5.45
CA ALA A 278 9.51 -23.20 6.10
C ALA A 278 9.73 -24.38 5.14
N ASN A 279 9.24 -24.27 3.89
CA ASN A 279 9.43 -25.31 2.88
C ASN A 279 10.88 -25.43 2.39
N LEU A 280 11.66 -24.34 2.39
CA LEU A 280 13.10 -24.39 2.16
C LEU A 280 13.83 -25.15 3.28
N ARG A 281 13.46 -24.92 4.54
CA ARG A 281 14.04 -25.67 5.67
C ARG A 281 13.73 -27.17 5.59
N LYS A 282 12.52 -27.54 5.12
CA LYS A 282 12.17 -28.95 4.86
C LYS A 282 13.06 -29.56 3.76
N LEU A 283 13.25 -28.84 2.64
CA LEU A 283 14.15 -29.24 1.56
C LEU A 283 15.59 -29.46 2.07
N GLU A 284 16.10 -28.54 2.89
CA GLU A 284 17.44 -28.65 3.48
C GLU A 284 17.56 -29.85 4.44
N ALA A 285 16.58 -30.05 5.31
CA ALA A 285 16.57 -31.18 6.23
C ALA A 285 16.54 -32.51 5.48
N ARG A 286 15.74 -32.62 4.41
CA ARG A 286 15.66 -33.83 3.57
C ARG A 286 16.96 -34.09 2.83
N ALA A 287 17.57 -33.07 2.21
CA ALA A 287 18.84 -33.21 1.51
C ALA A 287 19.96 -33.72 2.46
N ARG A 288 20.03 -33.18 3.69
CA ARG A 288 21.01 -33.63 4.70
C ARG A 288 20.81 -35.09 5.11
N ARG A 289 19.55 -35.52 5.33
CA ARG A 289 19.24 -36.92 5.68
C ARG A 289 19.61 -37.87 4.53
N GLU A 290 19.34 -37.48 3.30
CA GLU A 290 19.67 -38.27 2.10
C GLU A 290 21.19 -38.39 1.92
N ASP A 291 21.94 -37.30 2.09
CA ASP A 291 23.41 -37.33 2.03
C ASP A 291 24.01 -38.20 3.14
N GLN A 292 23.48 -38.13 4.37
CA GLN A 292 23.90 -39.00 5.46
C GLN A 292 23.64 -40.48 5.14
N ARG A 293 22.43 -40.81 4.70
CA ARG A 293 22.05 -42.18 4.30
C ARG A 293 22.93 -42.71 3.17
N ARG A 294 23.26 -41.87 2.18
CA ARG A 294 24.13 -42.25 1.05
C ARG A 294 25.57 -42.51 1.48
N ARG A 295 26.08 -41.75 2.46
CA ARG A 295 27.39 -42.02 3.09
C ARG A 295 27.39 -43.35 3.85
N GLU A 296 26.32 -43.67 4.57
CA GLU A 296 26.18 -44.93 5.31
C GLU A 296 26.11 -46.15 4.37
N ILE A 297 25.39 -46.04 3.25
CA ILE A 297 25.18 -47.14 2.30
C ILE A 297 26.29 -47.20 1.22
N SER A 298 27.22 -46.24 1.19
CA SER A 298 28.23 -46.08 0.13
C SER A 298 27.61 -46.11 -1.27
N SER A 299 26.46 -45.44 -1.43
CA SER A 299 25.70 -45.47 -2.68
C SER A 299 26.27 -44.49 -3.71
N ALA A 300 26.61 -44.99 -4.89
CA ALA A 300 27.02 -44.18 -6.04
C ALA A 300 25.85 -43.56 -6.82
N ALA A 301 24.59 -43.94 -6.52
CA ALA A 301 23.41 -43.45 -7.25
C ALA A 301 23.08 -41.99 -6.87
N PRO A 302 22.76 -41.08 -7.82
CA PRO A 302 22.50 -39.66 -7.53
C PRO A 302 21.46 -39.46 -6.42
N PRO A 303 21.60 -38.42 -5.57
CA PRO A 303 20.64 -38.17 -4.50
C PRO A 303 19.28 -37.79 -5.08
N ALA A 304 18.20 -38.35 -4.54
CA ALA A 304 16.83 -38.09 -4.99
C ALA A 304 16.42 -36.61 -4.81
N VAL A 305 16.98 -35.96 -3.78
CA VAL A 305 16.74 -34.55 -3.45
C VAL A 305 18.09 -33.83 -3.40
N THR A 306 18.21 -32.75 -4.17
CA THR A 306 19.40 -31.89 -4.19
C THR A 306 19.02 -30.46 -3.87
N LEU A 307 19.91 -29.74 -3.17
CA LEU A 307 19.78 -28.31 -2.99
C LEU A 307 20.01 -27.57 -4.30
N ASP A 308 19.31 -26.47 -4.49
CA ASP A 308 19.44 -25.65 -5.69
C ASP A 308 19.28 -24.16 -5.41
N ILE A 309 20.09 -23.35 -6.09
CA ILE A 309 20.16 -21.91 -5.89
C ILE A 309 18.83 -21.19 -6.21
N GLU A 310 17.98 -21.76 -7.08
CA GLU A 310 16.70 -21.12 -7.43
C GLU A 310 15.72 -21.20 -6.26
N SER A 311 15.65 -22.32 -5.55
CA SER A 311 14.85 -22.46 -4.33
C SER A 311 15.23 -21.40 -3.27
N PHE A 312 16.53 -21.18 -3.06
CA PHE A 312 17.01 -20.10 -2.17
C PHE A 312 16.62 -18.71 -2.68
N ASN A 313 16.86 -18.42 -3.96
CA ASN A 313 16.57 -17.11 -4.56
C ASN A 313 15.08 -16.76 -4.55
N VAL A 314 14.20 -17.74 -4.74
CA VAL A 314 12.74 -17.56 -4.65
C VAL A 314 12.33 -17.15 -3.23
N VAL A 315 12.88 -17.80 -2.20
CA VAL A 315 12.62 -17.47 -0.80
C VAL A 315 13.19 -16.12 -0.42
N LEU A 316 14.44 -15.84 -0.78
CA LEU A 316 15.06 -14.52 -0.59
C LEU A 316 14.22 -13.41 -1.25
N THR A 317 13.72 -13.65 -2.46
CA THR A 317 12.84 -12.71 -3.16
C THR A 317 11.52 -12.51 -2.41
N ALA A 318 10.91 -13.58 -1.88
CA ALA A 318 9.68 -13.51 -1.09
C ALA A 318 9.89 -12.70 0.21
N ILE A 319 10.96 -12.97 0.95
CA ILE A 319 11.30 -12.23 2.17
C ILE A 319 11.61 -10.76 1.84
N SER A 320 12.34 -10.48 0.75
CA SER A 320 12.65 -9.10 0.33
C SER A 320 11.43 -8.26 0.00
N LYS A 321 10.29 -8.90 -0.29
CA LYS A 321 9.03 -8.20 -0.48
C LYS A 321 8.35 -7.89 0.85
N CYS A 322 8.56 -8.65 1.91
CA CYS A 322 7.89 -8.34 3.18
C CYS A 322 8.45 -7.02 3.79
N ARG A 323 7.62 -6.34 4.59
CA ARG A 323 7.98 -5.10 5.31
C ARG A 323 8.27 -5.34 6.80
N GLU A 324 8.45 -6.59 7.19
CA GLU A 324 8.74 -6.98 8.56
C GLU A 324 10.14 -6.47 8.98
N PRO A 325 10.34 -6.10 10.25
CA PRO A 325 11.61 -5.53 10.72
C PRO A 325 12.75 -6.56 10.81
N ASP A 326 12.43 -7.85 10.87
CA ASP A 326 13.36 -8.99 10.94
C ASP A 326 13.75 -9.54 9.55
N ALA A 327 13.11 -9.06 8.47
CA ALA A 327 13.40 -9.50 7.11
C ALA A 327 14.89 -9.42 6.72
N PRO A 328 15.65 -8.35 7.07
CA PRO A 328 17.10 -8.28 6.80
C PRO A 328 17.91 -9.37 7.51
N GLU A 329 17.54 -9.75 8.74
CA GLU A 329 18.24 -10.79 9.50
C GLU A 329 17.99 -12.17 8.88
N ARG A 330 16.74 -12.44 8.49
CA ARG A 330 16.34 -13.69 7.85
C ARG A 330 17.01 -13.89 6.49
N VAL A 331 17.11 -12.85 5.65
CA VAL A 331 17.84 -12.99 4.37
C VAL A 331 19.34 -13.17 4.57
N LEU A 332 19.94 -12.54 5.58
CA LEU A 332 21.36 -12.74 5.89
C LEU A 332 21.66 -14.14 6.43
N ASP A 333 20.79 -14.71 7.27
CA ASP A 333 20.89 -16.11 7.71
C ASP A 333 20.89 -17.08 6.51
N ILE A 334 19.97 -16.88 5.55
CA ILE A 334 19.91 -17.70 4.34
C ILE A 334 21.21 -17.58 3.54
N ILE A 335 21.73 -16.37 3.36
CA ILE A 335 23.00 -16.14 2.64
C ILE A 335 24.18 -16.82 3.34
N GLN A 336 24.24 -16.75 4.67
CA GLN A 336 25.29 -17.41 5.45
C GLN A 336 25.23 -18.93 5.27
N ARG A 337 24.03 -19.53 5.27
CA ARG A 337 23.85 -20.96 4.97
C ARG A 337 24.26 -21.30 3.55
N MET A 338 23.94 -20.47 2.56
CA MET A 338 24.39 -20.66 1.17
C MET A 338 25.92 -20.61 1.04
N GLU A 339 26.60 -19.68 1.74
CA GLU A 339 28.06 -19.61 1.78
C GLU A 339 28.68 -20.86 2.44
N GLN A 340 28.05 -21.36 3.52
CA GLN A 340 28.47 -22.61 4.18
C GLN A 340 28.36 -23.82 3.24
N TYR A 341 27.22 -24.01 2.57
CA TYR A 341 27.07 -25.12 1.62
C TYR A 341 28.06 -25.03 0.46
N ALA A 342 28.39 -23.83 0.00
CA ALA A 342 29.41 -23.63 -1.02
C ALA A 342 30.81 -24.02 -0.51
N ALA A 343 31.14 -23.69 0.75
CA ALA A 343 32.39 -24.10 1.39
C ALA A 343 32.48 -25.62 1.60
N ASP A 344 31.34 -26.29 1.84
CA ASP A 344 31.25 -27.75 1.99
C ASP A 344 31.34 -28.53 0.67
N GLY A 345 31.55 -27.84 -0.46
CA GLY A 345 31.78 -28.45 -1.78
C GLY A 345 30.64 -28.27 -2.79
N ASN A 346 29.51 -27.66 -2.41
CA ASN A 346 28.42 -27.32 -3.34
C ASN A 346 28.62 -25.93 -3.96
N GLU A 347 29.66 -25.74 -4.77
CA GLU A 347 30.01 -24.42 -5.35
C GLU A 347 28.86 -23.75 -6.13
N SER A 348 27.92 -24.54 -6.68
CA SER A 348 26.73 -24.06 -7.40
C SER A 348 25.74 -23.27 -6.53
N LEU A 349 25.83 -23.40 -5.20
CA LEU A 349 24.98 -22.68 -4.24
C LEU A 349 25.58 -21.35 -3.78
N ARG A 350 26.78 -20.99 -4.25
CA ARG A 350 27.42 -19.72 -3.89
C ARG A 350 26.49 -18.54 -4.23
N PRO A 351 26.23 -17.61 -3.29
CA PRO A 351 25.36 -16.47 -3.53
C PRO A 351 25.78 -15.68 -4.77
N ASN A 352 24.81 -15.43 -5.66
CA ASN A 352 25.03 -14.68 -6.89
C ASN A 352 24.41 -13.28 -6.79
N LEU A 353 24.50 -12.49 -7.86
CA LEU A 353 23.95 -11.14 -7.88
C LEU A 353 22.44 -11.08 -7.54
N ARG A 354 21.65 -12.10 -7.93
CA ARG A 354 20.21 -12.17 -7.61
C ARG A 354 19.98 -12.37 -6.11
N SER A 355 20.79 -13.19 -5.45
CA SER A 355 20.74 -13.39 -4.00
C SER A 355 21.03 -12.07 -3.26
N TRP A 356 22.10 -11.37 -3.63
CA TRP A 356 22.48 -10.10 -3.02
C TRP A 356 21.50 -8.96 -3.30
N ASN A 357 20.94 -8.89 -4.51
CA ASN A 357 19.90 -7.91 -4.84
C ASN A 357 18.63 -8.12 -4.00
N ALA A 358 18.26 -9.37 -3.69
CA ALA A 358 17.17 -9.65 -2.77
C ALA A 358 17.47 -9.18 -1.35
N VAL A 359 18.72 -9.36 -0.87
CA VAL A 359 19.17 -8.81 0.41
C VAL A 359 19.04 -7.28 0.43
N LEU A 360 19.64 -6.58 -0.53
CA LEU A 360 19.58 -5.11 -0.61
C LEU A 360 18.14 -4.59 -0.68
N ASN A 361 17.26 -5.26 -1.42
CA ASN A 361 15.84 -4.91 -1.47
C ASN A 361 15.12 -5.14 -0.13
N ALA A 362 15.47 -6.19 0.62
CA ALA A 362 14.96 -6.41 1.98
C ALA A 362 15.37 -5.25 2.91
N PHE A 363 16.64 -4.85 2.89
CA PHE A 363 17.13 -3.68 3.64
C PHE A 363 16.42 -2.39 3.22
N ALA A 364 16.15 -2.20 1.93
CA ALA A 364 15.45 -1.03 1.43
C ALA A 364 13.96 -0.97 1.82
N ARG A 365 13.29 -2.13 2.01
CA ARG A 365 11.85 -2.21 2.36
C ARG A 365 11.59 -2.37 3.86
N ALA A 366 12.57 -2.79 4.65
CA ALA A 366 12.43 -3.02 6.08
C ALA A 366 11.94 -1.76 6.82
N THR A 367 11.04 -1.96 7.78
CA THR A 367 10.60 -0.91 8.69
C THR A 367 11.69 -0.62 9.73
N LYS A 368 11.96 0.66 10.00
CA LYS A 368 13.05 1.06 10.90
C LYS A 368 12.86 0.49 12.32
N ARG A 369 13.86 -0.23 12.83
CA ARG A 369 14.10 -0.39 14.28
C ARG A 369 14.99 0.76 14.74
N GLN A 370 14.75 1.29 15.94
CA GLN A 370 15.54 2.41 16.50
C GLN A 370 17.05 2.08 16.63
N ASP A 371 17.42 0.79 16.64
CA ASP A 371 18.77 0.33 16.98
C ASP A 371 19.71 0.08 15.79
N ARG A 372 19.25 0.13 14.52
CA ARG A 372 20.10 -0.22 13.35
C ARG A 372 19.94 0.69 12.15
N ASN A 373 21.07 1.15 11.60
CA ASN A 373 21.12 1.92 10.36
C ASN A 373 21.19 0.98 9.14
N PHE A 374 20.02 0.58 8.62
CA PHE A 374 19.92 -0.26 7.42
C PHE A 374 20.55 0.37 6.18
N ALA A 375 20.64 1.70 6.11
CA ALA A 375 21.28 2.41 5.01
C ALA A 375 22.80 2.15 4.97
N ASP A 376 23.47 2.22 6.11
CA ASP A 376 24.92 2.00 6.19
C ASP A 376 25.29 0.55 5.83
N GLU A 377 24.50 -0.42 6.29
CA GLU A 377 24.72 -1.82 5.92
C GLU A 377 24.49 -2.08 4.43
N SER A 378 23.46 -1.47 3.83
CA SER A 378 23.24 -1.58 2.38
C SER A 378 24.42 -1.03 1.57
N GLN A 379 25.06 0.05 2.06
CA GLN A 379 26.27 0.61 1.45
C GLN A 379 27.48 -0.30 1.62
N ARG A 380 27.71 -0.85 2.82
CA ARG A 380 28.79 -1.83 3.06
C ARG A 380 28.67 -3.07 2.17
N ILE A 381 27.44 -3.55 1.94
CA ILE A 381 27.18 -4.65 1.02
C ILE A 381 27.58 -4.23 -0.40
N LEU A 382 27.18 -3.05 -0.89
CA LEU A 382 27.58 -2.55 -2.21
C LEU A 382 29.11 -2.48 -2.38
N GLU A 383 29.82 -1.94 -1.38
CA GLU A 383 31.28 -1.87 -1.37
C GLU A 383 31.93 -3.26 -1.41
N ARG A 384 31.36 -4.23 -0.68
CA ARG A 384 31.78 -5.64 -0.74
C ARG A 384 31.60 -6.23 -2.13
N LEU A 385 30.46 -5.99 -2.79
CA LEU A 385 30.17 -6.52 -4.14
C LEU A 385 31.13 -5.90 -5.18
N LEU A 386 31.39 -4.60 -5.11
CA LEU A 386 32.36 -3.91 -5.97
C LEU A 386 33.78 -4.47 -5.79
N PHE A 387 34.20 -4.68 -4.55
CA PHE A 387 35.52 -5.26 -4.25
C PHE A 387 35.66 -6.70 -4.79
N GLN A 388 34.62 -7.52 -4.64
CA GLN A 388 34.62 -8.90 -5.16
C GLN A 388 34.59 -8.94 -6.69
N SER A 389 33.87 -8.02 -7.33
CA SER A 389 33.84 -7.88 -8.78
C SER A 389 35.23 -7.52 -9.33
N LYS A 390 35.94 -6.57 -8.70
CA LYS A 390 37.33 -6.22 -9.07
C LYS A 390 38.32 -7.38 -8.91
N LYS A 391 38.04 -8.34 -8.04
CA LYS A 391 38.83 -9.59 -7.89
C LYS A 391 38.54 -10.65 -8.97
N GLY A 392 37.74 -10.34 -9.99
CA GLY A 392 37.49 -11.22 -11.13
C GLY A 392 36.26 -12.13 -11.00
N GLN A 393 35.38 -11.91 -10.01
CA GLN A 393 34.11 -12.64 -9.91
C GLN A 393 33.03 -11.99 -10.78
N SER A 394 32.90 -12.44 -12.02
CA SER A 394 31.94 -11.90 -12.99
C SER A 394 30.47 -12.09 -12.57
N SER A 395 30.15 -13.13 -11.81
CA SER A 395 28.77 -13.45 -11.36
C SER A 395 28.17 -12.47 -10.34
N ILE A 396 28.97 -11.55 -9.81
CA ILE A 396 28.60 -10.61 -8.74
C ILE A 396 28.77 -9.13 -9.17
N LYS A 397 29.09 -8.86 -10.45
CA LYS A 397 29.24 -7.49 -10.96
C LYS A 397 27.95 -6.67 -10.71
N PRO A 398 27.99 -5.60 -9.88
CA PRO A 398 26.82 -4.77 -9.61
C PRO A 398 26.22 -4.20 -10.90
N ASN A 399 24.90 -4.04 -10.92
CA ASN A 399 24.20 -3.44 -12.05
C ASN A 399 23.32 -2.27 -11.57
N ALA A 400 22.63 -1.61 -12.52
CA ALA A 400 21.67 -0.54 -12.23
C ALA A 400 20.67 -0.91 -11.11
N TYR A 401 20.19 -2.15 -11.07
CA TYR A 401 19.26 -2.59 -10.02
C TYR A 401 19.92 -2.60 -8.63
N THR A 402 21.19 -3.01 -8.52
CA THR A 402 21.96 -3.02 -7.26
C THR A 402 22.11 -1.59 -6.70
N PHE A 403 22.51 -0.63 -7.53
CA PHE A 403 22.63 0.78 -7.12
C PHE A 403 21.27 1.36 -6.73
N ALA A 404 20.23 1.11 -7.52
CA ALA A 404 18.88 1.58 -7.20
C ALA A 404 18.35 1.01 -5.87
N ALA A 405 18.67 -0.24 -5.52
CA ALA A 405 18.26 -0.84 -4.24
C ALA A 405 18.91 -0.10 -3.06
N VAL A 406 20.21 0.22 -3.14
CA VAL A 406 20.94 0.97 -2.11
C VAL A 406 20.43 2.41 -2.00
N LEU A 407 20.20 3.09 -3.14
CA LEU A 407 19.63 4.43 -3.16
C LEU A 407 18.22 4.48 -2.53
N ASN A 408 17.39 3.46 -2.77
CA ASN A 408 16.08 3.34 -2.13
C ASN A 408 16.19 3.15 -0.61
N ALA A 409 17.19 2.39 -0.13
CA ALA A 409 17.47 2.24 1.29
C ALA A 409 17.86 3.59 1.92
N GLN A 410 18.75 4.36 1.26
CA GLN A 410 19.14 5.70 1.70
C GLN A 410 17.92 6.65 1.74
N GLN A 411 17.10 6.68 0.69
CA GLN A 411 15.89 7.53 0.63
C GLN A 411 14.92 7.29 1.81
N ARG A 412 14.82 6.05 2.31
CA ARG A 412 13.90 5.66 3.39
C ARG A 412 14.52 5.70 4.78
N SER A 413 15.85 5.72 4.87
CA SER A 413 16.61 5.72 6.14
C SER A 413 16.31 6.90 7.05
N GLY A 414 15.75 8.00 6.50
CA GLY A 414 15.38 9.25 7.21
C GLY A 414 16.47 9.82 8.11
N ASP A 415 17.71 9.38 7.89
CA ASP A 415 18.92 9.95 8.45
C ASP A 415 19.19 11.28 7.70
N PRO A 416 19.49 12.39 8.41
CA PRO A 416 19.84 13.66 7.80
C PRO A 416 20.93 13.55 6.72
N ASP A 417 21.92 12.69 6.92
CA ASP A 417 23.09 12.55 6.02
C ASP A 417 22.84 11.59 4.85
N ALA A 418 21.70 10.91 4.84
CA ALA A 418 21.37 9.93 3.81
C ALA A 418 21.30 10.54 2.39
N ALA A 419 20.93 11.82 2.29
CA ALA A 419 20.87 12.51 1.01
C ALA A 419 22.28 12.73 0.42
N GLU A 420 23.25 13.04 1.28
CA GLU A 420 24.65 13.23 0.87
C GLU A 420 25.30 11.90 0.49
N ARG A 421 25.02 10.83 1.25
CA ARG A 421 25.46 9.47 0.88
C ARG A 421 24.85 9.01 -0.44
N ALA A 422 23.56 9.28 -0.68
CA ALA A 422 22.92 8.99 -1.95
C ALA A 422 23.58 9.76 -3.12
N ASP A 423 23.98 11.02 -2.91
CA ASP A 423 24.71 11.83 -3.90
C ASP A 423 26.08 11.20 -4.22
N CYS A 424 26.80 10.73 -3.20
CA CYS A 424 28.07 10.02 -3.36
C CYS A 424 27.90 8.71 -4.15
N ILE A 425 26.85 7.95 -3.91
CA ILE A 425 26.58 6.67 -4.61
C ILE A 425 26.31 6.91 -6.10
N VAL A 426 25.53 7.93 -6.46
CA VAL A 426 25.30 8.26 -7.88
C VAL A 426 26.58 8.71 -8.57
N ARG A 427 27.40 9.54 -7.91
CA ARG A 427 28.72 9.94 -8.45
C ARG A 427 29.65 8.75 -8.64
N GLN A 428 29.72 7.84 -7.67
CA GLN A 428 30.49 6.61 -7.78
C GLN A 428 30.03 5.77 -8.98
N MET A 429 28.71 5.71 -9.24
CA MET A 429 28.16 5.00 -10.39
C MET A 429 28.52 5.70 -11.72
N GLU A 430 28.64 7.03 -11.76
CA GLU A 430 29.17 7.76 -12.92
C GLU A 430 30.65 7.45 -13.17
N GLU A 431 31.48 7.52 -12.13
CA GLU A 431 32.92 7.24 -12.19
C GLU A 431 33.21 5.82 -12.67
N LEU A 432 32.48 4.82 -12.15
CA LEU A 432 32.63 3.42 -12.55
C LEU A 432 32.21 3.15 -14.00
N TYR A 433 31.27 3.93 -14.52
CA TYR A 433 30.89 3.85 -15.93
C TYR A 433 31.97 4.50 -16.83
N GLU A 434 32.52 5.63 -16.41
CA GLU A 434 33.61 6.32 -17.12
C GLU A 434 34.92 5.51 -17.13
N SER A 435 35.15 4.65 -16.12
CA SER A 435 36.28 3.72 -16.06
C SER A 435 36.06 2.39 -16.77
N ASP A 436 34.91 2.17 -17.43
CA ASP A 436 34.50 0.91 -18.08
C ASP A 436 34.40 -0.30 -17.12
N ASP A 437 34.40 -0.05 -15.80
CA ASP A 437 34.21 -1.07 -14.76
C ASP A 437 32.73 -1.47 -14.60
N LEU A 438 31.80 -0.65 -15.09
CA LEU A 438 30.35 -0.84 -15.00
C LEU A 438 29.69 -0.70 -16.38
N GLU A 439 28.91 -1.70 -16.79
CA GLU A 439 28.20 -1.68 -18.09
C GLU A 439 27.00 -0.73 -18.11
N ALA A 440 26.43 -0.41 -16.95
CA ALA A 440 25.18 0.36 -16.85
C ALA A 440 25.41 1.72 -16.20
N ARG A 441 25.21 2.79 -16.97
CA ARG A 441 25.26 4.19 -16.52
C ARG A 441 24.06 4.55 -15.61
N PRO A 442 24.16 5.56 -14.72
CA PRO A 442 22.99 6.15 -14.08
C PRO A 442 21.93 6.57 -15.12
N ASP A 443 20.67 6.26 -14.83
CA ASP A 443 19.51 6.63 -15.63
C ASP A 443 18.58 7.59 -14.86
N VAL A 444 17.46 8.00 -15.49
CA VAL A 444 16.44 8.84 -14.85
C VAL A 444 15.97 8.28 -13.49
N PHE A 445 15.91 6.96 -13.32
CA PHE A 445 15.43 6.33 -12.10
C PHE A 445 16.38 6.60 -10.92
N HIS A 446 17.68 6.48 -11.12
CA HIS A 446 18.70 6.75 -10.09
C HIS A 446 18.64 8.21 -9.62
N TYR A 447 18.62 9.16 -10.56
CA TYR A 447 18.52 10.59 -10.21
C TYR A 447 17.19 10.93 -9.56
N THR A 448 16.08 10.31 -9.97
CA THR A 448 14.76 10.54 -9.34
C THR A 448 14.73 10.06 -7.88
N ILE A 449 15.38 8.92 -7.57
CA ILE A 449 15.55 8.45 -6.18
C ILE A 449 16.41 9.45 -5.39
N LEU A 450 17.52 9.92 -5.96
CA LEU A 450 18.40 10.92 -5.34
C LEU A 450 17.66 12.22 -5.01
N LEU A 451 16.92 12.79 -5.98
CA LEU A 451 16.09 13.99 -5.77
C LEU A 451 15.04 13.76 -4.69
N SER A 452 14.42 12.58 -4.66
CA SER A 452 13.43 12.21 -3.64
C SER A 452 14.06 12.04 -2.25
N ALA A 453 15.32 11.63 -2.16
CA ALA A 453 16.08 11.56 -0.91
C ALA A 453 16.38 12.97 -0.38
N TRP A 454 16.87 13.87 -1.24
CA TRP A 454 17.05 15.29 -0.91
C TRP A 454 15.75 15.95 -0.46
N ALA A 455 14.64 15.72 -1.17
CA ALA A 455 13.31 16.26 -0.81
C ALA A 455 12.77 15.76 0.55
N ARG A 456 13.30 14.64 1.08
CA ARG A 456 12.93 14.08 2.38
C ARG A 456 13.88 14.47 3.50
N SER A 457 15.13 14.83 3.19
CA SER A 457 16.16 15.18 4.17
C SER A 457 15.78 16.38 5.05
N GLY A 458 14.96 17.31 4.52
CA GLY A 458 14.67 18.57 5.20
C GLY A 458 15.87 19.51 5.30
N SER A 459 17.01 19.18 4.67
CA SER A 459 18.20 20.02 4.68
C SER A 459 17.92 21.38 4.01
N PRO A 460 18.40 22.50 4.56
CA PRO A 460 18.21 23.81 3.96
C PRO A 460 18.86 23.93 2.57
N ARG A 461 19.90 23.11 2.30
CA ARG A 461 20.58 23.05 0.99
C ARG A 461 19.86 22.18 -0.04
N ALA A 462 18.83 21.42 0.38
CA ALA A 462 18.19 20.43 -0.47
C ALA A 462 17.61 21.04 -1.75
N ALA A 463 16.96 22.20 -1.66
CA ALA A 463 16.39 22.87 -2.82
C ALA A 463 17.45 23.24 -3.87
N ASP A 464 18.58 23.82 -3.45
CA ASP A 464 19.63 24.25 -4.37
C ASP A 464 20.34 23.05 -4.99
N ARG A 465 20.57 21.99 -4.20
CA ARG A 465 21.17 20.76 -4.71
C ARG A 465 20.24 20.02 -5.68
N CYS A 466 18.94 19.96 -5.41
CA CYS A 466 17.95 19.39 -6.34
C CYS A 466 17.93 20.11 -7.69
N LEU A 467 18.04 21.44 -7.70
CA LEU A 467 18.13 22.22 -8.93
C LEU A 467 19.43 21.93 -9.69
N GLN A 468 20.57 21.87 -8.99
CA GLN A 468 21.86 21.49 -9.61
C GLN A 468 21.81 20.10 -10.25
N ILE A 469 21.21 19.12 -9.58
CA ILE A 469 21.07 17.75 -10.11
C ILE A 469 20.17 17.77 -11.36
N LEU A 470 19.07 18.53 -11.34
CA LEU A 470 18.19 18.67 -12.50
C LEU A 470 18.92 19.32 -13.69
N THR A 471 19.72 20.37 -13.46
CA THR A 471 20.55 20.99 -14.49
C THR A 471 21.57 19.99 -15.06
N HIS A 472 22.25 19.23 -14.20
CA HIS A 472 23.20 18.18 -14.62
C HIS A 472 22.54 17.11 -15.50
N MET A 473 21.32 16.66 -15.14
CA MET A 473 20.56 15.72 -15.97
C MET A 473 20.21 16.31 -17.35
N TYR A 474 19.81 17.58 -17.38
CA TYR A 474 19.46 18.28 -18.62
C TYR A 474 20.69 18.46 -19.54
N GLU A 475 21.83 18.87 -18.98
CA GLU A 475 23.10 19.00 -19.70
C GLU A 475 23.53 17.66 -20.31
N ARG A 476 23.49 16.57 -19.53
CA ARG A 476 23.82 15.23 -20.04
C ARG A 476 22.84 14.75 -21.12
N SER A 477 21.55 15.06 -20.99
CA SER A 477 20.57 14.74 -22.03
C SER A 477 20.87 15.47 -23.36
N ASN A 478 21.32 16.73 -23.31
CA ASN A 478 21.67 17.49 -24.50
C ASN A 478 22.94 16.98 -25.20
N VAL A 479 23.81 16.27 -24.47
CA VAL A 479 25.00 15.60 -25.02
C VAL A 479 24.65 14.26 -25.69
N GLY A 480 23.36 13.93 -25.85
CA GLY A 480 22.88 12.76 -26.60
C GLY A 480 22.68 11.51 -25.73
N ILE A 481 22.55 11.68 -24.42
CA ILE A 481 22.33 10.58 -23.47
C ILE A 481 20.85 10.56 -23.09
N ASP A 482 20.04 9.92 -23.91
CA ASP A 482 18.56 9.96 -23.76
C ASP A 482 18.06 9.31 -22.46
N ASN A 483 18.81 8.35 -21.90
CA ASN A 483 18.41 7.62 -20.69
C ASN A 483 18.51 8.45 -19.39
N VAL A 484 18.98 9.70 -19.44
CA VAL A 484 18.98 10.64 -18.30
C VAL A 484 18.04 11.84 -18.50
N LYS A 485 17.29 11.89 -19.60
CA LYS A 485 16.34 12.98 -19.87
C LYS A 485 15.31 13.11 -18.73
N PRO A 486 15.22 14.28 -18.05
CA PRO A 486 14.23 14.50 -17.00
C PRO A 486 12.81 14.23 -17.50
N ASN A 487 12.01 13.56 -16.67
CA ASN A 487 10.60 13.33 -16.94
C ASN A 487 9.72 13.94 -15.83
N VAL A 488 8.39 13.82 -15.96
CA VAL A 488 7.43 14.32 -14.98
C VAL A 488 7.74 13.90 -13.54
N ARG A 489 8.25 12.68 -13.31
CA ARG A 489 8.61 12.21 -11.95
C ARG A 489 9.83 12.93 -11.39
N THR A 490 10.83 13.19 -12.24
CA THR A 490 12.03 13.95 -11.88
C THR A 490 11.66 15.38 -11.49
N TYR A 491 10.86 16.08 -12.33
CA TYR A 491 10.39 17.43 -12.01
C TYR A 491 9.51 17.45 -10.75
N ASN A 492 8.62 16.47 -10.58
CA ASN A 492 7.78 16.36 -9.40
C ASN A 492 8.59 16.16 -8.11
N ALA A 493 9.71 15.43 -8.15
CA ALA A 493 10.61 15.30 -7.00
C ALA A 493 11.26 16.64 -6.61
N VAL A 494 11.65 17.46 -7.61
CA VAL A 494 12.18 18.81 -7.38
C VAL A 494 11.09 19.75 -6.85
N LEU A 495 9.88 19.73 -7.45
CA LEU A 495 8.74 20.53 -7.01
C LEU A 495 8.33 20.20 -5.57
N ASP A 496 8.31 18.91 -5.18
CA ASP A 496 8.07 18.49 -3.81
C ASP A 496 9.14 19.05 -2.85
N CYS A 497 10.42 19.00 -3.24
CA CYS A 497 11.52 19.60 -2.47
C CYS A 497 11.34 21.12 -2.30
N LEU A 498 11.01 21.84 -3.37
CA LEU A 498 10.80 23.29 -3.34
C LEU A 498 9.58 23.67 -2.48
N SER A 499 8.51 22.89 -2.54
CA SER A 499 7.30 23.10 -1.73
C SER A 499 7.56 22.97 -0.22
N LYS A 500 8.46 22.07 0.17
CA LYS A 500 8.87 21.86 1.56
C LYS A 500 9.86 22.93 2.03
N SER A 501 10.71 23.38 1.12
CA SER A 501 11.75 24.39 1.39
C SER A 501 11.23 25.83 1.34
N ARG A 502 9.92 26.05 1.08
CA ARG A 502 9.29 27.38 0.95
C ARG A 502 10.00 28.27 -0.09
N LYS A 503 10.32 27.69 -1.25
CA LYS A 503 10.88 28.41 -2.41
C LYS A 503 9.82 28.49 -3.52
N GLU A 504 8.75 29.22 -3.26
CA GLU A 504 7.57 29.29 -4.13
C GLU A 504 7.83 29.88 -5.53
N ASP A 505 8.67 30.92 -5.64
CA ASP A 505 8.96 31.57 -6.92
C ASP A 505 9.65 30.62 -7.89
N ILE A 506 10.63 29.86 -7.39
CA ILE A 506 11.35 28.87 -8.18
C ILE A 506 10.44 27.70 -8.54
N ALA A 507 9.55 27.29 -7.63
CA ALA A 507 8.58 26.24 -7.91
C ALA A 507 7.61 26.62 -9.04
N GLU A 508 7.15 27.87 -9.05
CA GLU A 508 6.30 28.41 -10.11
C GLU A 508 7.05 28.48 -11.46
N GLN A 509 8.28 29.01 -11.46
CA GLN A 509 9.12 29.04 -12.66
C GLN A 509 9.36 27.65 -13.24
N LEU A 510 9.61 26.65 -12.38
CA LEU A 510 9.83 25.27 -12.82
C LEU A 510 8.57 24.66 -13.44
N LEU A 511 7.38 24.92 -12.90
CA LEU A 511 6.12 24.48 -13.51
C LEU A 511 5.89 25.14 -14.87
N TYR A 512 6.16 26.44 -15.01
CA TYR A 512 6.08 27.11 -16.30
C TYR A 512 7.07 26.56 -17.32
N HIS A 513 8.28 26.20 -16.88
CA HIS A 513 9.25 25.53 -17.73
C HIS A 513 8.72 24.17 -18.22
N MET A 514 8.12 23.35 -17.35
CA MET A 514 7.51 22.09 -17.77
C MET A 514 6.35 22.29 -18.77
N LEU A 515 5.52 23.31 -18.57
CA LEU A 515 4.42 23.65 -19.49
C LEU A 515 4.96 24.06 -20.87
N ASP A 516 6.03 24.84 -20.92
CA ASP A 516 6.70 25.23 -22.17
C ASP A 516 7.33 24.03 -22.89
N LEU A 517 8.02 23.15 -22.16
CA LEU A 517 8.56 21.90 -22.73
C LEU A 517 7.46 21.02 -23.34
N PHE A 518 6.33 20.88 -22.65
CA PHE A 518 5.18 20.13 -23.16
C PHE A 518 4.61 20.74 -24.43
N ARG A 519 4.48 22.08 -24.51
CA ARG A 519 4.04 22.80 -25.73
C ARG A 519 5.00 22.62 -26.90
N ARG A 520 6.30 22.48 -26.62
CA ARG A 520 7.34 22.18 -27.63
C ARG A 520 7.37 20.71 -28.08
N GLY A 521 6.46 19.87 -27.57
CA GLY A 521 6.32 18.46 -27.96
C GLY A 521 6.99 17.45 -27.02
N ASP A 522 7.56 17.88 -25.88
CA ASP A 522 8.13 16.96 -24.91
C ASP A 522 7.06 16.36 -23.99
N HIS A 523 6.39 15.32 -24.47
CA HIS A 523 5.34 14.63 -23.71
C HIS A 523 5.84 13.93 -22.44
N ALA A 524 7.14 13.63 -22.33
CA ALA A 524 7.72 13.02 -21.12
C ALA A 524 7.72 13.98 -19.91
N SER A 525 7.70 15.29 -20.19
CA SER A 525 7.68 16.37 -19.20
C SER A 525 6.27 16.92 -18.93
N LYS A 526 5.21 16.30 -19.48
CA LYS A 526 3.83 16.72 -19.31
C LYS A 526 3.49 16.84 -17.81
N PRO A 527 3.12 18.04 -17.30
CA PRO A 527 2.69 18.21 -15.91
C PRO A 527 1.47 17.36 -15.58
N ASP A 528 1.45 16.80 -14.37
CA ASP A 528 0.32 16.07 -13.82
C ASP A 528 -0.32 16.85 -12.65
N ALA A 529 -1.38 16.30 -12.07
CA ALA A 529 -2.05 16.93 -10.93
C ALA A 529 -1.12 17.14 -9.73
N PHE A 530 -0.12 16.27 -9.57
CA PHE A 530 0.87 16.40 -8.49
C PHE A 530 1.80 17.60 -8.73
N SER A 531 2.20 17.88 -9.98
CA SER A 531 3.01 19.05 -10.34
C SER A 531 2.35 20.36 -9.88
N PHE A 532 1.08 20.58 -10.27
CA PHE A 532 0.33 21.78 -9.87
C PHE A 532 0.11 21.85 -8.35
N ASN A 533 -0.23 20.71 -7.73
CA ASN A 533 -0.45 20.62 -6.29
C ASN A 533 0.80 21.00 -5.48
N CYS A 534 2.00 20.64 -5.94
CA CYS A 534 3.24 21.02 -5.26
C CYS A 534 3.46 22.54 -5.26
N VAL A 535 3.18 23.21 -6.39
CA VAL A 535 3.31 24.68 -6.48
C VAL A 535 2.25 25.39 -5.64
N ILE A 536 0.98 24.95 -5.72
CA ILE A 536 -0.10 25.46 -4.87
C ILE A 536 0.26 25.28 -3.38
N GLN A 537 0.79 24.11 -3.01
CA GLN A 537 1.24 23.83 -1.65
C GLN A 537 2.41 24.72 -1.23
N ALA A 538 3.36 25.02 -2.13
CA ALA A 538 4.47 25.92 -1.87
C ALA A 538 3.97 27.33 -1.49
N PHE A 539 3.06 27.89 -2.30
CA PHE A 539 2.42 29.18 -2.01
C PHE A 539 1.57 29.13 -0.73
N ALA A 540 0.81 28.06 -0.52
CA ALA A 540 -0.04 27.92 0.67
C ALA A 540 0.76 27.89 1.98
N LYS A 541 1.98 27.35 1.96
CA LYS A 541 2.91 27.33 3.10
C LYS A 541 3.77 28.60 3.22
N SER A 542 3.81 29.43 2.18
CA SER A 542 4.58 30.67 2.19
C SER A 542 3.87 31.73 3.04
N GLY A 543 4.68 32.48 3.79
CA GLY A 543 4.25 33.68 4.52
C GLY A 543 4.33 34.97 3.68
N ALA A 544 4.73 34.88 2.40
CA ALA A 544 4.85 36.03 1.53
C ALA A 544 3.49 36.71 1.28
N ARG A 545 3.49 38.05 1.20
CA ARG A 545 2.26 38.80 0.91
C ARG A 545 1.76 38.46 -0.49
N GLY A 546 0.49 38.09 -0.59
CA GLY A 546 -0.16 37.76 -1.87
C GLY A 546 0.06 36.31 -2.33
N SER A 547 0.71 35.45 -1.55
CA SER A 547 0.91 34.03 -1.88
C SER A 547 -0.41 33.29 -2.14
N GLY A 548 -1.47 33.58 -1.35
CA GLY A 548 -2.81 33.03 -1.59
C GLY A 548 -3.40 33.38 -2.97
N LYS A 549 -3.20 34.61 -3.47
CA LYS A 549 -3.67 35.03 -4.80
C LYS A 549 -2.90 34.33 -5.91
N ARG A 550 -1.58 34.13 -5.74
CA ARG A 550 -0.78 33.35 -6.69
C ARG A 550 -1.15 31.87 -6.69
N ALA A 551 -1.46 31.30 -5.53
CA ALA A 551 -1.98 29.94 -5.45
C ALA A 551 -3.31 29.78 -6.20
N GLU A 552 -4.20 30.78 -6.12
CA GLU A 552 -5.42 30.83 -6.94
C GLU A 552 -5.11 30.95 -8.44
N ALA A 553 -4.17 31.81 -8.84
CA ALA A 553 -3.78 31.95 -10.24
C ALA A 553 -3.19 30.65 -10.83
N VAL A 554 -2.44 29.88 -10.03
CA VAL A 554 -1.95 28.55 -10.44
C VAL A 554 -3.11 27.56 -10.57
N LEU A 555 -4.12 27.63 -9.70
CA LEU A 555 -5.34 26.81 -9.84
C LEU A 555 -6.16 27.20 -11.08
N ASP A 556 -6.26 28.49 -11.41
CA ASP A 556 -6.89 28.97 -12.65
C ASP A 556 -6.18 28.38 -13.87
N ARG A 557 -4.85 28.44 -13.90
CA ARG A 557 -4.06 27.83 -14.97
C ARG A 557 -4.20 26.32 -15.02
N PHE A 558 -4.40 25.65 -13.89
CA PHE A 558 -4.65 24.20 -13.84
C PHE A 558 -6.01 23.86 -14.47
N LEU A 559 -7.05 24.65 -14.19
CA LEU A 559 -8.36 24.47 -14.82
C LEU A 559 -8.28 24.71 -16.34
N GLU A 560 -7.59 25.76 -16.79
CA GLU A 560 -7.34 26.00 -18.22
C GLU A 560 -6.59 24.82 -18.87
N PHE A 561 -5.59 24.26 -18.18
CA PHE A 561 -4.83 23.12 -18.68
C PHE A 561 -5.69 21.85 -18.80
N GLN A 562 -6.67 21.66 -17.90
CA GLN A 562 -7.61 20.55 -17.96
C GLN A 562 -8.52 20.63 -19.19
N GLU A 563 -8.92 21.83 -19.62
CA GLU A 563 -9.71 22.02 -20.85
C GLU A 563 -8.94 21.54 -22.08
N GLU A 564 -7.64 21.83 -22.14
CA GLU A 564 -6.73 21.33 -23.19
C GLU A 564 -6.40 19.82 -23.01
N ASN A 565 -6.43 19.31 -21.78
CA ASN A 565 -6.00 17.95 -21.42
C ASN A 565 -6.97 17.30 -20.41
N PRO A 566 -8.08 16.68 -20.87
CA PRO A 566 -9.11 16.13 -19.97
C PRO A 566 -8.64 15.05 -18.99
N SER A 567 -7.48 14.44 -19.23
CA SER A 567 -6.87 13.43 -18.34
C SER A 567 -6.19 14.01 -17.10
N VAL A 568 -5.94 15.32 -17.05
CA VAL A 568 -5.22 16.00 -15.97
C VAL A 568 -6.06 17.15 -15.45
N GLY A 569 -6.71 16.96 -14.30
CA GLY A 569 -7.56 17.96 -13.65
C GLY A 569 -7.26 18.10 -12.16
N PRO A 570 -7.74 19.18 -11.52
CA PRO A 570 -7.52 19.43 -10.11
C PRO A 570 -8.21 18.38 -9.27
N ASP A 571 -7.58 18.03 -8.16
CA ASP A 571 -8.16 17.19 -7.12
C ASP A 571 -8.61 18.04 -5.93
N THR A 572 -9.26 17.39 -4.98
CA THR A 572 -9.70 18.02 -3.73
C THR A 572 -8.53 18.63 -2.91
N ARG A 573 -7.29 18.19 -3.14
CA ARG A 573 -6.11 18.68 -2.41
C ARG A 573 -5.73 20.09 -2.83
N ALA A 574 -5.80 20.41 -4.12
CA ALA A 574 -5.53 21.75 -4.66
C ALA A 574 -6.33 22.83 -3.91
N PHE A 575 -7.66 22.65 -3.86
CA PHE A 575 -8.57 23.57 -3.18
C PHE A 575 -8.30 23.63 -1.67
N ARG A 576 -8.06 22.48 -1.04
CA ARG A 576 -7.77 22.40 0.41
C ARG A 576 -6.51 23.17 0.80
N TYR A 577 -5.45 23.13 0.00
CA TYR A 577 -4.23 23.88 0.30
C TYR A 577 -4.49 25.38 0.32
N ILE A 578 -5.25 25.91 -0.65
CA ILE A 578 -5.59 27.33 -0.72
C ILE A 578 -6.52 27.73 0.44
N MET A 579 -7.57 26.94 0.71
CA MET A 579 -8.47 27.18 1.85
C MET A 579 -7.72 27.19 3.19
N SER A 580 -6.81 26.23 3.40
CA SER A 580 -6.01 26.15 4.62
C SER A 580 -4.99 27.29 4.76
N HIS A 581 -4.54 27.89 3.66
CA HIS A 581 -3.70 29.08 3.72
C HIS A 581 -4.51 30.26 4.26
N TYR A 582 -5.69 30.50 3.69
CA TYR A 582 -6.56 31.59 4.10
C TYR A 582 -7.12 31.40 5.52
N SER A 583 -7.45 30.18 5.93
CA SER A 583 -8.00 29.93 7.28
C SER A 583 -7.01 30.18 8.42
N ARG A 584 -5.70 30.17 8.14
CA ARG A 584 -4.65 30.48 9.11
C ARG A 584 -4.31 31.97 9.18
N SER A 585 -4.83 32.76 8.25
CA SER A 585 -4.60 34.19 8.22
C SER A 585 -5.52 34.90 9.20
N SER A 586 -4.98 35.82 9.99
CA SER A 586 -5.77 36.68 10.88
C SER A 586 -6.44 37.86 10.14
N ASN A 587 -6.33 37.93 8.82
CA ASN A 587 -6.97 38.98 8.03
C ASN A 587 -8.48 38.74 7.90
N MET A 588 -9.29 39.78 8.08
CA MET A 588 -10.76 39.74 7.98
C MET A 588 -11.25 39.32 6.58
N ASP A 589 -10.50 39.64 5.52
CA ASP A 589 -10.86 39.25 4.15
C ASP A 589 -10.54 37.78 3.82
N ALA A 590 -9.64 37.14 4.57
CA ALA A 590 -9.15 35.81 4.24
C ALA A 590 -10.23 34.72 4.31
N PRO A 591 -11.12 34.67 5.32
CA PRO A 591 -12.23 33.71 5.37
C PRO A 591 -13.17 33.79 4.16
N TYR A 592 -13.46 35.00 3.66
CA TYR A 592 -14.27 35.18 2.45
C TYR A 592 -13.59 34.59 1.20
N ARG A 593 -12.26 34.72 1.11
CA ARG A 593 -11.49 34.10 0.02
C ARG A 593 -11.45 32.57 0.14
N ALA A 594 -11.33 32.04 1.36
CA ALA A 594 -11.43 30.60 1.61
C ALA A 594 -12.81 30.05 1.19
N GLU A 595 -13.88 30.76 1.55
CA GLU A 595 -15.25 30.40 1.16
C GLU A 595 -15.48 30.52 -0.35
N TYR A 596 -14.92 31.53 -1.00
CA TYR A 596 -14.96 31.66 -2.46
C TYR A 596 -14.37 30.42 -3.15
N VAL A 597 -13.20 29.95 -2.69
CA VAL A 597 -12.54 28.75 -3.22
C VAL A 597 -13.39 27.50 -2.96
N LEU A 598 -14.01 27.37 -1.78
CA LEU A 598 -14.93 26.28 -1.47
C LEU A 598 -16.14 26.26 -2.42
N ASN A 599 -16.80 27.42 -2.59
CA ASN A 599 -17.97 27.55 -3.45
C ASN A 599 -17.64 27.28 -4.92
N ARG A 600 -16.44 27.67 -5.38
CA ARG A 600 -15.96 27.34 -6.72
C ARG A 600 -15.80 25.83 -6.92
N MET A 601 -15.20 25.13 -5.95
CA MET A 601 -15.09 23.67 -5.99
C MET A 601 -16.46 23.00 -6.02
N ILE A 602 -17.40 23.47 -5.18
CA ILE A 602 -18.78 22.97 -5.14
C ILE A 602 -19.47 23.20 -6.48
N SER A 603 -19.27 24.36 -7.11
CA SER A 603 -19.81 24.64 -8.45
C SER A 603 -19.31 23.65 -9.50
N LEU A 604 -18.03 23.30 -9.48
CA LEU A 604 -17.44 22.29 -10.38
C LEU A 604 -17.99 20.88 -10.12
N TYR A 605 -18.22 20.54 -8.85
CA TYR A 605 -18.89 19.28 -8.50
C TYR A 605 -20.33 19.25 -9.05
N LYS A 606 -21.09 20.34 -8.83
CA LYS A 606 -22.46 20.49 -9.35
C LYS A 606 -22.53 20.44 -10.89
N SER A 607 -21.49 20.89 -11.59
CA SER A 607 -21.41 20.84 -13.07
C SER A 607 -20.99 19.47 -13.64
N GLY A 608 -20.71 18.47 -12.80
CA GLY A 608 -20.46 17.09 -13.24
C GLY A 608 -19.08 16.52 -12.87
N HIS A 609 -18.18 17.28 -12.26
CA HIS A 609 -16.87 16.78 -11.82
C HIS A 609 -16.96 16.01 -10.49
N ARG A 610 -17.48 14.77 -10.54
CA ARG A 610 -17.73 13.93 -9.36
C ARG A 610 -16.49 13.64 -8.49
N HIS A 611 -15.29 13.70 -9.06
CA HIS A 611 -14.03 13.49 -8.32
C HIS A 611 -13.69 14.66 -7.37
N LEU A 612 -14.34 15.81 -7.52
CA LEU A 612 -14.22 16.99 -6.64
C LEU A 612 -15.27 17.01 -5.53
N GLU A 613 -15.68 15.83 -5.06
CA GLU A 613 -16.69 15.70 -4.03
C GLU A 613 -16.25 16.44 -2.74
N PRO A 614 -17.09 17.35 -2.20
CA PRO A 614 -16.75 18.10 -1.01
C PRO A 614 -16.66 17.19 0.23
N SER A 615 -15.82 17.58 1.18
CA SER A 615 -15.63 16.86 2.45
C SER A 615 -15.89 17.79 3.63
N LEU A 616 -16.34 17.22 4.77
CA LEU A 616 -16.62 17.99 5.99
C LEU A 616 -15.41 18.80 6.48
N SER A 617 -14.19 18.27 6.31
CA SER A 617 -12.94 18.96 6.66
C SER A 617 -12.78 20.30 5.95
N MET A 618 -13.35 20.47 4.75
CA MET A 618 -13.25 21.73 4.01
C MET A 618 -14.18 22.79 4.58
N PHE A 619 -15.40 22.40 4.96
CA PHE A 619 -16.34 23.28 5.64
C PHE A 619 -15.81 23.72 7.01
N THR A 620 -15.27 22.79 7.80
CA THR A 620 -14.66 23.13 9.10
C THR A 620 -13.48 24.06 8.92
N THR A 621 -12.62 23.86 7.91
CA THR A 621 -11.48 24.75 7.64
C THR A 621 -11.93 26.19 7.38
N VAL A 622 -13.04 26.40 6.65
CA VAL A 622 -13.60 27.74 6.40
C VAL A 622 -14.24 28.33 7.65
N MET A 623 -15.06 27.55 8.39
CA MET A 623 -15.68 27.98 9.66
C MET A 623 -14.64 28.37 10.72
N ASP A 624 -13.60 27.56 10.86
CA ASP A 624 -12.46 27.83 11.74
C ASP A 624 -11.73 29.10 11.30
N GLY A 625 -11.59 29.33 9.99
CA GLY A 625 -11.02 30.57 9.44
C GLY A 625 -11.77 31.81 9.90
N TYR A 626 -13.11 31.81 9.83
CA TYR A 626 -13.93 32.91 10.35
C TYR A 626 -13.74 33.12 11.86
N SER A 627 -13.60 32.01 12.60
CA SER A 627 -13.40 32.03 14.06
C SER A 627 -12.01 32.58 14.44
N TYR A 628 -10.93 32.13 13.79
CA TYR A 628 -9.56 32.60 14.04
C TYR A 628 -9.36 34.07 13.67
N ALA A 629 -10.10 34.57 12.67
CA ALA A 629 -10.12 35.99 12.32
C ALA A 629 -10.93 36.84 13.32
N ASN A 630 -11.64 36.25 14.30
CA ASN A 630 -12.61 36.93 15.17
C ASN A 630 -13.65 37.73 14.37
N HIS A 631 -14.14 37.14 13.27
CA HIS A 631 -15.07 37.81 12.37
C HIS A 631 -16.43 38.05 13.06
N PRO A 632 -17.06 39.24 12.94
CA PRO A 632 -18.34 39.54 13.59
C PRO A 632 -19.45 38.56 13.19
N ASP A 633 -19.53 38.19 11.91
CA ASP A 633 -20.55 37.28 11.38
C ASP A 633 -20.16 35.80 11.38
N ALA A 634 -19.16 35.40 12.19
CA ALA A 634 -18.68 34.01 12.19
C ALA A 634 -19.82 32.99 12.41
N GLY A 635 -20.70 33.23 13.39
CA GLY A 635 -21.88 32.39 13.64
C GLY A 635 -22.84 32.31 12.44
N ASN A 636 -23.22 33.46 11.89
CA ASN A 636 -24.13 33.54 10.72
C ASN A 636 -23.55 32.82 9.48
N ASN A 637 -22.24 32.95 9.24
CA ASN A 637 -21.57 32.26 8.14
C ASN A 637 -21.49 30.74 8.40
N ALA A 638 -21.24 30.30 9.63
CA ALA A 638 -21.25 28.88 9.99
C ALA A 638 -22.65 28.25 9.78
N GLU A 639 -23.74 28.95 10.13
CA GLU A 639 -25.10 28.50 9.83
C GLU A 639 -25.38 28.40 8.32
N ARG A 640 -24.91 29.37 7.53
CA ARG A 640 -25.01 29.32 6.06
C ARG A 640 -24.32 28.07 5.51
N LEU A 641 -23.11 27.78 5.98
CA LEU A 641 -22.35 26.61 5.55
C LEU A 641 -23.01 25.29 5.99
N LEU A 642 -23.61 25.22 7.18
CA LEU A 642 -24.42 24.05 7.58
C LEU A 642 -25.64 23.83 6.68
N ARG A 643 -26.33 24.91 6.27
CA ARG A 643 -27.44 24.82 5.31
C ARG A 643 -26.96 24.30 3.95
N LEU A 644 -25.80 24.76 3.49
CA LEU A 644 -25.19 24.29 2.26
C LEU A 644 -24.82 22.79 2.31
N ILE A 645 -24.30 22.30 3.45
CA ILE A 645 -24.05 20.86 3.65
C ILE A 645 -25.36 20.06 3.49
N ARG A 646 -26.45 20.50 4.12
CA ARG A 646 -27.76 19.84 4.02
C ARG A 646 -28.31 19.87 2.59
N GLU A 647 -28.09 20.95 1.84
CA GLU A 647 -28.45 21.04 0.43
C GLU A 647 -27.68 20.01 -0.42
N LEU A 648 -26.37 19.88 -0.22
CA LEU A 648 -25.54 18.93 -0.96
C LEU A 648 -25.92 17.47 -0.68
N GLN A 649 -26.29 17.15 0.56
CA GLN A 649 -26.80 15.83 0.92
C GLN A 649 -28.11 15.50 0.18
N ARG A 650 -29.07 16.45 0.16
CA ARG A 650 -30.41 16.23 -0.40
C ARG A 650 -30.43 16.25 -1.92
N SER A 651 -29.70 17.18 -2.54
CA SER A 651 -29.85 17.48 -3.96
C SER A 651 -28.74 16.91 -4.84
N TYR A 652 -27.58 16.54 -4.27
CA TYR A 652 -26.41 16.12 -5.05
C TYR A 652 -25.75 14.81 -4.58
N GLY A 653 -26.45 14.03 -3.73
CA GLY A 653 -26.06 12.66 -3.40
C GLY A 653 -24.86 12.49 -2.47
N CYS A 654 -24.38 13.56 -1.81
CA CYS A 654 -23.25 13.52 -0.88
C CYS A 654 -23.65 12.96 0.51
N SER A 655 -24.04 11.68 0.57
CA SER A 655 -24.55 11.05 1.81
C SER A 655 -23.52 10.92 2.94
N HIS A 656 -22.23 10.96 2.62
CA HIS A 656 -21.11 10.90 3.58
C HIS A 656 -20.91 12.18 4.39
N LEU A 657 -21.54 13.30 4.02
CA LEU A 657 -21.43 14.58 4.73
C LEU A 657 -22.23 14.62 6.04
N VAL A 658 -22.15 13.57 6.85
CA VAL A 658 -22.88 13.43 8.10
C VAL A 658 -22.26 14.32 9.19
N ALA A 659 -23.07 15.18 9.77
CA ALA A 659 -22.66 16.01 10.89
C ALA A 659 -22.16 15.15 12.06
N HIS A 660 -21.07 15.56 12.67
CA HIS A 660 -20.49 14.90 13.84
C HIS A 660 -19.95 15.96 14.82
N THR A 661 -19.60 15.55 16.05
CA THR A 661 -19.21 16.45 17.15
C THR A 661 -18.16 17.50 16.74
N ALA A 662 -17.14 17.15 15.94
CA ALA A 662 -16.10 18.11 15.55
C ALA A 662 -16.60 19.23 14.61
N LEU A 663 -17.50 18.92 13.67
CA LEU A 663 -18.16 19.92 12.83
C LEU A 663 -18.98 20.89 13.70
N MET A 664 -19.77 20.35 14.63
CA MET A 664 -20.59 21.15 15.53
C MET A 664 -19.74 22.00 16.46
N ASN A 665 -18.62 21.47 16.97
CA ASN A 665 -17.65 22.25 17.74
C ASN A 665 -17.05 23.42 16.93
N SER A 666 -16.90 23.29 15.62
CA SER A 666 -16.44 24.39 14.75
C SER A 666 -17.50 25.52 14.67
N VAL A 667 -18.77 25.14 14.62
CA VAL A 667 -19.92 26.09 14.62
C VAL A 667 -20.07 26.76 16.00
N LEU A 668 -19.96 25.99 17.09
CA LEU A 668 -19.97 26.52 18.46
C LEU A 668 -18.81 27.50 18.70
N MET A 669 -17.63 27.22 18.14
CA MET A 669 -16.49 28.14 18.18
C MET A 669 -16.77 29.43 17.41
N ALA A 670 -17.48 29.36 16.28
CA ALA A 670 -17.90 30.51 15.50
C ALA A 670 -18.84 31.42 16.32
N TYR A 671 -19.84 30.85 17.01
CA TYR A 671 -20.69 31.62 17.93
C TYR A 671 -19.92 32.19 19.13
N ALA A 672 -19.02 31.39 19.73
CA ALA A 672 -18.23 31.83 20.88
C ALA A 672 -17.28 33.00 20.56
N THR A 673 -16.86 33.14 19.30
CA THR A 673 -16.01 34.25 18.86
C THR A 673 -16.82 35.49 18.45
N SER A 674 -18.02 35.31 17.89
CA SER A 674 -18.93 36.42 17.56
C SER A 674 -19.79 36.92 18.74
N ALA A 675 -19.84 36.20 19.87
CA ALA A 675 -20.73 36.48 21.00
C ALA A 675 -20.60 37.87 21.66
N ALA A 676 -19.45 38.53 21.51
CA ALA A 676 -19.27 39.91 21.99
C ALA A 676 -20.03 40.96 21.15
N LYS A 677 -20.40 40.61 19.90
CA LYS A 677 -21.06 41.50 18.94
C LYS A 677 -22.47 41.05 18.58
N ASP A 678 -22.78 39.77 18.78
CA ASP A 678 -24.10 39.18 18.56
C ASP A 678 -24.72 38.74 19.89
N GLU A 679 -25.77 39.44 20.31
CA GLU A 679 -26.51 39.17 21.55
C GLU A 679 -27.18 37.78 21.55
N GLN A 680 -27.55 37.28 20.37
CA GLN A 680 -28.23 35.98 20.21
C GLN A 680 -27.25 34.80 20.14
N ALA A 681 -25.96 35.03 19.92
CA ALA A 681 -24.98 33.96 19.74
C ALA A 681 -24.91 32.99 20.93
N GLY A 682 -25.08 33.48 22.17
CA GLY A 682 -25.14 32.63 23.36
C GLY A 682 -26.34 31.68 23.35
N PHE A 683 -27.52 32.19 22.97
CA PHE A 683 -28.74 31.38 22.86
C PHE A 683 -28.64 30.36 21.73
N ARG A 684 -28.13 30.76 20.55
CA ARG A 684 -27.97 29.84 19.40
C ARG A 684 -26.92 28.77 19.67
N ALA A 685 -25.84 29.09 20.38
CA ALA A 685 -24.86 28.10 20.80
C ALA A 685 -25.44 27.08 21.78
N GLU A 686 -26.25 27.53 22.75
CA GLU A 686 -26.94 26.63 23.68
C GLU A 686 -27.99 25.76 22.98
N GLU A 687 -28.76 26.32 22.04
CA GLU A 687 -29.74 25.59 21.23
C GLU A 687 -29.08 24.50 20.38
N LEU A 688 -27.94 24.81 19.73
CA LEU A 688 -27.21 23.83 18.94
C LEU A 688 -26.70 22.66 19.80
N LEU A 689 -26.20 22.93 21.01
CA LEU A 689 -25.77 21.90 21.94
C LEU A 689 -26.96 21.03 22.41
N LEU A 690 -28.11 21.65 22.69
CA LEU A 690 -29.34 20.93 23.03
C LEU A 690 -29.78 20.01 21.90
N ASP A 691 -29.70 20.46 20.65
CA ASP A 691 -30.03 19.63 19.50
C ASP A 691 -29.05 18.45 19.34
N MET A 692 -27.76 18.64 19.62
CA MET A 692 -26.79 17.54 19.67
C MET A 692 -27.13 16.51 20.75
N GLU A 693 -27.49 16.95 21.96
CA GLU A 693 -27.92 16.07 23.06
C GLU A 693 -29.18 15.27 22.68
N ARG A 694 -30.18 15.92 22.08
CA ARG A 694 -31.40 15.27 21.60
C ARG A 694 -31.12 14.23 20.51
N SER A 695 -30.26 14.55 19.55
CA SER A 695 -29.88 13.61 18.49
C SER A 695 -29.11 12.41 19.04
N TYR A 696 -28.22 12.62 20.01
CA TYR A 696 -27.52 11.53 20.70
C TYR A 696 -28.50 10.63 21.48
N ALA A 697 -29.42 11.22 22.24
CA ALA A 697 -30.47 10.49 22.94
C ALA A 697 -31.40 9.70 22.00
N ALA A 698 -31.60 10.19 20.77
CA ALA A 698 -32.33 9.50 19.72
C ALA A 698 -31.52 8.37 19.03
N GLY A 699 -30.26 8.14 19.42
CA GLY A 699 -29.42 7.03 18.96
C GLY A 699 -28.27 7.42 18.02
N ASP A 700 -28.07 8.70 17.69
CA ASP A 700 -26.96 9.15 16.85
C ASP A 700 -25.67 9.35 17.66
N ALA A 701 -24.87 8.29 17.76
CA ALA A 701 -23.59 8.31 18.46
C ALA A 701 -22.56 9.30 17.87
N SER A 702 -22.73 9.75 16.62
CA SER A 702 -21.78 10.66 15.96
C SER A 702 -21.86 12.10 16.47
N LEU A 703 -22.97 12.46 17.11
CA LEU A 703 -23.25 13.79 17.66
C LEU A 703 -23.11 13.87 19.18
N GLN A 704 -22.54 12.85 19.83
CA GLN A 704 -22.27 12.85 21.26
C GLN A 704 -21.46 14.10 21.66
N PRO A 705 -22.02 15.02 22.49
CA PRO A 705 -21.30 16.19 22.96
C PRO A 705 -20.10 15.80 23.83
N ASP A 706 -19.03 16.57 23.73
CA ASP A 706 -17.80 16.38 24.51
C ASP A 706 -17.51 17.58 25.41
N THR A 707 -16.47 17.45 26.24
CA THR A 707 -16.00 18.54 27.14
C THR A 707 -15.80 19.87 26.40
N LYS A 708 -15.32 19.82 25.15
CA LYS A 708 -15.10 21.00 24.31
C LYS A 708 -16.43 21.63 23.87
N SER A 709 -17.45 20.83 23.55
CA SER A 709 -18.79 21.32 23.20
C SER A 709 -19.38 22.19 24.32
N TYR A 710 -19.40 21.70 25.56
CA TYR A 710 -19.90 22.46 26.71
C TYR A 710 -19.04 23.70 27.00
N GLY A 711 -17.70 23.56 26.94
CA GLY A 711 -16.77 24.66 27.17
C GLY A 711 -16.91 25.80 26.16
N LEU A 712 -17.19 25.50 24.88
CA LEU A 712 -17.42 26.51 23.85
C LEU A 712 -18.72 27.29 24.08
N VAL A 713 -19.80 26.63 24.50
CA VAL A 713 -21.06 27.32 24.84
C VAL A 713 -20.89 28.17 26.11
N LEU A 714 -20.17 27.69 27.13
CA LEU A 714 -19.80 28.50 28.30
C LEU A 714 -18.97 29.72 27.90
N SER A 715 -18.03 29.55 26.95
CA SER A 715 -17.25 30.66 26.39
C SER A 715 -18.13 31.68 25.67
N ALA A 716 -19.12 31.22 24.88
CA ALA A 716 -20.09 32.09 24.23
C ALA A 716 -20.89 32.92 25.25
N TRP A 717 -21.39 32.29 26.32
CA TRP A 717 -22.07 33.00 27.41
C TRP A 717 -21.14 33.98 28.14
N SER A 718 -19.87 33.64 28.34
CA SER A 718 -18.91 34.51 29.02
C SER A 718 -18.66 35.84 28.30
N LYS A 719 -18.77 35.82 26.97
CA LYS A 719 -18.55 36.98 26.11
C LYS A 719 -19.85 37.69 25.72
N SER A 720 -21.00 37.12 26.05
CA SER A 720 -22.31 37.68 25.73
C SER A 720 -22.62 38.94 26.55
N CYS A 721 -23.38 39.85 25.93
CA CYS A 721 -23.94 41.04 26.56
C CYS A 721 -25.29 40.79 27.26
N SER A 722 -25.80 39.55 27.26
CA SER A 722 -27.11 39.23 27.85
C SER A 722 -27.16 39.39 29.37
N SER A 723 -28.28 39.90 29.86
CA SER A 723 -28.66 40.04 31.27
C SER A 723 -28.65 38.71 32.04
N HIS A 724 -29.05 37.62 31.38
CA HIS A 724 -29.28 36.32 32.01
C HIS A 724 -28.08 35.36 31.95
N LYS A 725 -26.91 35.84 31.49
CA LYS A 725 -25.75 34.98 31.20
C LYS A 725 -25.22 34.21 32.42
N ALA A 726 -25.24 34.77 33.63
CA ALA A 726 -24.76 34.09 34.84
C ALA A 726 -25.63 32.88 35.21
N ARG A 727 -26.95 33.04 35.20
CA ARG A 727 -27.90 31.95 35.47
C ARG A 727 -27.83 30.87 34.40
N ARG A 728 -27.70 31.26 33.12
CA ARG A 728 -27.56 30.31 31.99
C ARG A 728 -26.26 29.53 32.05
N ALA A 729 -25.13 30.19 32.35
CA ALA A 729 -23.84 29.52 32.50
C ALA A 729 -23.85 28.51 33.67
N LEU A 730 -24.50 28.84 34.78
CA LEU A 730 -24.70 27.90 35.89
C LEU A 730 -25.56 26.69 35.46
N GLN A 731 -26.69 26.91 34.79
CA GLN A 731 -27.55 25.83 34.30
C GLN A 731 -26.80 24.89 33.35
N LEU A 732 -25.96 25.45 32.48
CA LEU A 732 -25.16 24.68 31.54
C LEU A 732 -24.08 23.84 32.25
N LEU A 733 -23.41 24.39 33.27
CA LEU A 733 -22.47 23.64 34.10
C LEU A 733 -23.16 22.47 34.82
N ARG A 734 -24.36 22.68 35.38
CA ARG A 734 -25.14 21.60 36.00
C ARG A 734 -25.55 20.52 34.99
N ARG A 735 -25.86 20.92 33.76
CA ARG A 735 -26.14 19.97 32.66
C ARG A 735 -24.91 19.15 32.29
N MET A 736 -23.73 19.77 32.26
CA MET A 736 -22.46 19.09 32.03
C MET A 736 -22.14 18.08 33.15
N GLU A 737 -22.38 18.43 34.42
CA GLU A 737 -22.27 17.52 35.57
C GLU A 737 -23.24 16.33 35.45
N GLN A 738 -24.47 16.58 35.00
CA GLN A 738 -25.47 15.55 34.77
C GLN A 738 -25.04 14.59 33.65
N ALA A 739 -24.58 15.11 32.51
CA ALA A 739 -24.11 14.29 31.39
C ALA A 739 -22.94 13.37 31.79
N GLN A 740 -22.02 13.84 32.63
CA GLN A 740 -20.95 13.01 33.18
C GLN A 740 -21.48 11.91 34.10
N ARG A 741 -22.49 12.20 34.94
CA ARG A 741 -23.11 11.19 35.84
C ARG A 741 -23.92 10.14 35.08
N GLU A 742 -24.51 10.52 33.96
CA GLU A 742 -25.27 9.63 33.07
C GLU A 742 -24.38 8.72 32.22
N GLY A 743 -23.05 8.78 32.38
CA GLY A 743 -22.10 7.86 31.76
C GLY A 743 -21.55 8.32 30.40
N ASN A 744 -21.59 9.63 30.09
CA ASN A 744 -20.90 10.15 28.92
C ASN A 744 -19.38 10.28 29.20
N ASP A 745 -18.61 9.26 28.83
CA ASP A 745 -17.15 9.20 29.03
C ASP A 745 -16.36 10.32 28.33
N ARG A 746 -16.96 11.05 27.38
CA ARG A 746 -16.32 12.17 26.67
C ARG A 746 -16.46 13.51 27.40
N VAL A 747 -17.32 13.58 28.41
CA VAL A 747 -17.56 14.78 29.21
C VAL A 747 -16.85 14.63 30.54
N LYS A 748 -15.88 15.51 30.77
CA LYS A 748 -15.22 15.67 32.06
C LYS A 748 -15.40 17.12 32.49
N VAL A 749 -16.14 17.33 33.57
CA VAL A 749 -16.24 18.62 34.23
C VAL A 749 -14.88 18.93 34.83
N ASP A 750 -14.22 19.94 34.27
CA ASP A 750 -12.90 20.39 34.65
C ASP A 750 -12.94 21.76 35.33
N GLU A 751 -11.82 22.14 35.93
CA GLU A 751 -11.62 23.46 36.54
C GLU A 751 -11.94 24.61 35.56
N HIS A 752 -11.68 24.41 34.26
CA HIS A 752 -11.91 25.41 33.23
C HIS A 752 -13.40 25.76 33.09
N ALA A 753 -14.30 24.77 33.12
CA ALA A 753 -15.75 25.00 33.06
C ALA A 753 -16.24 25.88 34.22
N TYR A 754 -15.82 25.60 35.46
CA TYR A 754 -16.17 26.43 36.62
C TYR A 754 -15.57 27.84 36.52
N SER A 755 -14.32 27.96 36.06
CA SER A 755 -13.64 29.24 35.87
C SER A 755 -14.38 30.13 34.87
N LEU A 756 -14.95 29.54 33.80
CA LEU A 756 -15.74 30.27 32.81
C LEU A 756 -17.06 30.77 33.40
N VAL A 757 -17.73 29.98 34.26
CA VAL A 757 -18.94 30.45 34.97
C VAL A 757 -18.63 31.63 35.88
N ILE A 758 -17.55 31.57 36.67
CA ILE A 758 -17.13 32.71 37.52
C ILE A 758 -16.79 33.93 36.66
N ASN A 759 -16.09 33.73 35.54
CA ASN A 759 -15.80 34.80 34.59
C ASN A 759 -17.09 35.40 34.00
N THR A 760 -18.10 34.58 33.64
CA THR A 760 -19.39 35.10 33.16
C THR A 760 -20.05 36.02 34.18
N CYS A 761 -20.00 35.64 35.47
CA CYS A 761 -20.53 36.43 36.58
C CYS A 761 -19.76 37.74 36.77
N ALA A 762 -18.43 37.72 36.66
CA ALA A 762 -17.56 38.89 36.87
C ALA A 762 -17.80 40.05 35.88
N PHE A 763 -18.43 39.76 34.74
CA PHE A 763 -18.73 40.74 33.69
C PHE A 763 -20.25 40.95 33.50
N CYS A 764 -21.09 40.53 34.46
CA CYS A 764 -22.47 40.99 34.53
C CYS A 764 -22.50 42.49 34.85
N ASN A 765 -23.22 43.26 34.04
CA ASN A 765 -23.36 44.71 34.19
C ASN A 765 -24.78 45.07 33.78
N ASP A 766 -25.72 44.93 34.72
CA ASP A 766 -27.16 45.04 34.46
C ASP A 766 -27.87 45.62 35.70
N ALA A 767 -29.11 45.28 35.99
CA ALA A 767 -29.78 45.68 37.21
C ALA A 767 -29.08 45.12 38.46
N VAL A 768 -29.19 45.86 39.58
CA VAL A 768 -28.44 45.56 40.82
C VAL A 768 -28.80 44.19 41.39
N ASP A 769 -30.05 43.79 41.27
CA ASP A 769 -30.55 42.44 41.61
C ASP A 769 -29.85 41.34 40.79
N VAL A 770 -29.63 41.57 39.49
CA VAL A 770 -28.91 40.62 38.62
C VAL A 770 -27.43 40.52 38.99
N GLU A 771 -26.80 41.62 39.40
CA GLU A 771 -25.41 41.63 39.87
C GLU A 771 -25.24 40.97 41.24
N ILE A 772 -26.20 41.15 42.15
CA ILE A 772 -26.24 40.45 43.45
C ILE A 772 -26.40 38.94 43.21
N ASP A 773 -27.34 38.53 42.37
CA ASP A 773 -27.51 37.13 42.00
C ASP A 773 -26.23 36.54 41.36
N ALA A 774 -25.56 37.28 40.48
CA ALA A 774 -24.31 36.84 39.87
C ALA A 774 -23.19 36.66 40.91
N PHE A 775 -23.16 37.51 41.95
CA PHE A 775 -22.21 37.39 43.06
C PHE A 775 -22.51 36.17 43.94
N GLU A 776 -23.78 35.89 44.22
CA GLU A 776 -24.18 34.69 44.95
C GLU A 776 -23.82 33.41 44.19
N ILE A 777 -24.07 33.39 42.88
CA ILE A 777 -23.69 32.27 41.99
C ILE A 777 -22.18 32.08 42.00
N ALA A 778 -21.40 33.14 41.81
CA ALA A 778 -19.94 33.07 41.83
C ALA A 778 -19.40 32.56 43.18
N SER A 779 -19.97 33.02 44.29
CA SER A 779 -19.57 32.61 45.64
C SER A 779 -19.88 31.14 45.91
N LYS A 780 -21.07 30.69 45.50
CA LYS A 780 -21.47 29.29 45.61
C LYS A 780 -20.56 28.36 44.81
N ILE A 781 -20.29 28.71 43.55
CA ILE A 781 -19.40 27.91 42.69
C ILE A 781 -17.97 27.87 43.24
N PHE A 782 -17.45 29.00 43.71
CA PHE A 782 -16.12 29.05 44.30
C PHE A 782 -16.00 28.19 45.56
N ASP A 783 -17.01 28.19 46.43
CA ASP A 783 -17.06 27.35 47.62
C ASP A 783 -17.21 25.85 47.28
N GLU A 784 -17.97 25.52 46.23
CA GLU A 784 -18.04 24.16 45.69
C GLU A 784 -16.67 23.68 45.20
N MET A 785 -15.92 24.50 44.47
CA MET A 785 -14.56 24.14 44.02
C MET A 785 -13.58 23.96 45.19
N LEU A 786 -13.65 24.83 46.20
CA LEU A 786 -12.80 24.74 47.40
C LEU A 786 -13.05 23.47 48.23
N SER A 787 -14.26 22.91 48.16
CA SER A 787 -14.63 21.67 48.84
C SER A 787 -14.38 20.42 48.00
N SER A 788 -14.11 20.56 46.71
CA SER A 788 -13.84 19.45 45.79
C SER A 788 -12.35 19.06 45.77
N SER A 789 -12.05 17.75 45.81
CA SER A 789 -10.68 17.23 45.62
C SER A 789 -10.24 17.25 44.16
N ASP A 790 -11.18 17.07 43.24
CA ASP A 790 -10.90 16.78 41.84
C ASP A 790 -10.83 18.03 40.96
N ASN A 791 -11.50 19.11 41.36
CA ASN A 791 -11.63 20.38 40.62
C ASN A 791 -11.17 21.58 41.47
N SER A 792 -10.02 21.45 42.12
CA SER A 792 -9.43 22.51 42.95
C SER A 792 -9.18 23.81 42.15
N PRO A 793 -9.41 25.00 42.72
CA PRO A 793 -9.22 26.28 42.02
C PRO A 793 -7.80 26.51 41.50
N SER A 794 -7.68 26.99 40.25
CA SER A 794 -6.40 27.49 39.72
C SER A 794 -6.21 28.99 39.97
N SER A 795 -5.03 29.51 39.63
CA SER A 795 -4.77 30.96 39.59
C SER A 795 -5.79 31.73 38.74
N LEU A 796 -6.33 31.12 37.67
CA LEU A 796 -7.36 31.79 36.84
C LEU A 796 -8.67 31.94 37.61
N THR A 797 -9.11 30.88 38.30
CA THR A 797 -10.33 30.88 39.11
C THR A 797 -10.26 31.90 40.25
N TYR A 798 -9.14 31.93 41.00
CA TYR A 798 -8.92 32.95 42.04
C TYR A 798 -8.97 34.37 41.47
N GLY A 799 -8.32 34.59 40.32
CA GLY A 799 -8.30 35.91 39.67
C GLY A 799 -9.67 36.38 39.20
N TRP A 800 -10.45 35.50 38.56
CA TRP A 800 -11.80 35.82 38.11
C TRP A 800 -12.78 36.03 39.27
N PHE A 801 -12.67 35.24 40.33
CA PHE A 801 -13.51 35.41 41.52
C PHE A 801 -13.25 36.74 42.22
N ILE A 802 -11.98 37.09 42.45
CA ILE A 802 -11.59 38.39 43.03
C ILE A 802 -12.09 39.54 42.14
N GLN A 803 -11.98 39.40 40.82
CA GLN A 803 -12.51 40.39 39.90
C GLN A 803 -14.04 40.51 39.96
N ALA A 804 -14.77 39.40 40.14
CA ALA A 804 -16.21 39.41 40.33
C ALA A 804 -16.60 40.20 41.60
N CYS A 805 -15.93 39.93 42.72
CA CYS A 805 -16.18 40.65 43.98
C CYS A 805 -15.96 42.16 43.85
N GLY A 806 -14.97 42.59 43.07
CA GLY A 806 -14.67 44.02 42.90
C GLY A 806 -15.53 44.76 41.88
N ARG A 807 -16.07 44.05 40.88
CA ARG A 807 -16.85 44.67 39.78
C ARG A 807 -18.35 44.71 40.03
N LEU A 808 -18.91 43.68 40.67
CA LEU A 808 -20.34 43.59 40.92
C LEU A 808 -20.76 44.54 42.04
N ARG A 809 -21.92 45.21 41.89
CA ARG A 809 -22.44 46.17 42.87
C ARG A 809 -23.09 45.46 44.05
N VAL A 810 -22.26 44.95 44.95
CA VAL A 810 -22.64 44.26 46.18
C VAL A 810 -22.18 45.07 47.40
N SER A 811 -22.70 44.74 48.58
CA SER A 811 -22.25 45.32 49.86
C SER A 811 -20.72 45.30 49.96
N LYS A 812 -20.13 46.45 50.30
CA LYS A 812 -18.67 46.60 50.44
C LYS A 812 -18.08 45.63 51.47
N ASP A 813 -18.85 45.30 52.50
CA ASP A 813 -18.42 44.37 53.55
C ASP A 813 -18.36 42.92 53.05
N ASP A 814 -19.33 42.52 52.23
CA ASP A 814 -19.40 41.15 51.70
C ASP A 814 -18.36 40.94 50.60
N SER A 815 -18.16 41.93 49.74
CA SER A 815 -17.05 41.95 48.77
C SER A 815 -15.68 41.90 49.47
N ALA A 816 -15.47 42.71 50.52
CA ALA A 816 -14.23 42.72 51.26
C ALA A 816 -13.94 41.37 51.97
N LYS A 817 -14.96 40.73 52.56
CA LYS A 817 -14.84 39.40 53.15
C LYS A 817 -14.50 38.34 52.11
N ALA A 818 -15.17 38.34 50.96
CA ALA A 818 -14.95 37.38 49.88
C ALA A 818 -13.54 37.52 49.27
N ILE A 819 -13.08 38.75 49.01
CA ILE A 819 -11.71 39.02 48.52
C ILE A 819 -10.66 38.54 49.53
N LYS A 820 -10.87 38.78 50.83
CA LYS A 820 -9.94 38.33 51.87
C LYS A 820 -9.87 36.80 51.95
N LYS A 821 -11.01 36.12 51.88
CA LYS A 821 -11.11 34.66 51.85
C LYS A 821 -10.35 34.08 50.64
N ALA A 822 -10.64 34.58 49.45
CA ALA A 822 -10.05 34.10 48.21
C ALA A 822 -8.54 34.36 48.13
N PHE A 823 -8.07 35.55 48.52
CA PHE A 823 -6.64 35.88 48.49
C PHE A 823 -5.83 35.04 49.48
N LYS A 824 -6.32 34.88 50.72
CA LYS A 824 -5.64 34.04 51.72
C LYS A 824 -5.50 32.61 51.22
N ARG A 825 -6.58 32.03 50.68
CA ARG A 825 -6.56 30.66 50.16
C ARG A 825 -5.66 30.50 48.94
N CYS A 826 -5.64 31.47 48.03
CA CYS A 826 -4.71 31.49 46.90
C CYS A 826 -3.24 31.49 47.34
N CYS A 827 -2.92 32.22 48.42
CA CYS A 827 -1.58 32.24 49.01
C CYS A 827 -1.22 30.89 49.67
N ASP A 828 -2.16 30.28 50.40
CA ASP A 828 -1.97 28.96 51.02
C ASP A 828 -1.72 27.87 49.97
N ASP A 829 -2.46 27.92 48.87
CA ASP A 829 -2.32 27.02 47.72
C ASP A 829 -1.06 27.31 46.87
N GLY A 830 -0.38 28.44 47.12
CA GLY A 830 0.84 28.83 46.42
C GLY A 830 0.63 29.27 44.97
N LEU A 831 -0.57 29.76 44.62
CA LEU A 831 -1.03 30.02 43.25
C LEU A 831 -1.07 31.51 42.89
N LEU A 832 -0.43 32.39 43.67
CA LEU A 832 -0.42 33.83 43.43
C LEU A 832 0.50 34.19 42.26
N ASN A 833 -0.08 34.48 41.10
CA ASN A 833 0.65 34.95 39.92
C ASN A 833 0.32 36.41 39.58
N ASP A 834 1.00 36.96 38.56
CA ASP A 834 0.79 38.35 38.11
C ASP A 834 -0.67 38.64 37.74
N PHE A 835 -1.37 37.65 37.17
CA PHE A 835 -2.78 37.77 36.81
C PHE A 835 -3.66 38.01 38.06
N VAL A 836 -3.57 37.13 39.06
CA VAL A 836 -4.35 37.25 40.32
C VAL A 836 -4.02 38.56 41.03
N PHE A 837 -2.73 38.90 41.13
CA PHE A 837 -2.29 40.08 41.85
C PHE A 837 -2.74 41.38 41.16
N HIS A 838 -2.72 41.43 39.83
CA HIS A 838 -3.27 42.55 39.06
C HIS A 838 -4.78 42.69 39.27
N ARG A 839 -5.54 41.58 39.27
CA ARG A 839 -6.99 41.61 39.55
C ARG A 839 -7.30 42.07 40.97
N LEU A 840 -6.51 41.65 41.96
CA LEU A 840 -6.61 42.10 43.34
C LEU A 840 -6.42 43.62 43.46
N LYS A 841 -5.42 44.18 42.77
CA LYS A 841 -5.21 45.63 42.72
C LYS A 841 -6.38 46.38 42.05
N GLY A 842 -7.06 45.76 41.11
CA GLY A 842 -8.26 46.34 40.49
C GLY A 842 -9.50 46.27 41.41
N ALA A 843 -9.65 45.18 42.16
CA ALA A 843 -10.88 44.84 42.87
C ALA A 843 -10.95 45.29 44.35
N ALA A 844 -9.85 45.24 45.09
CA ALA A 844 -9.84 45.58 46.52
C ALA A 844 -9.81 47.10 46.74
N SER A 845 -10.44 47.63 47.79
CA SER A 845 -10.19 49.01 48.24
C SER A 845 -8.77 49.15 48.82
N ASP A 846 -8.25 50.37 48.94
CA ASP A 846 -6.90 50.59 49.51
C ASP A 846 -6.80 50.07 50.95
N GLU A 847 -7.86 50.24 51.75
CA GLU A 847 -7.96 49.70 53.12
C GLU A 847 -7.90 48.17 53.14
N VAL A 848 -8.67 47.50 52.26
CA VAL A 848 -8.68 46.03 52.18
C VAL A 848 -7.35 45.51 51.67
N PHE A 849 -6.76 46.16 50.65
CA PHE A 849 -5.47 45.79 50.08
C PHE A 849 -4.33 45.89 51.12
N LEU A 850 -4.28 46.99 51.87
CA LEU A 850 -3.29 47.16 52.93
C LEU A 850 -3.50 46.16 54.09
N SER A 851 -4.76 45.85 54.42
CA SER A 851 -5.06 44.84 55.45
C SER A 851 -4.55 43.44 55.08
N LEU A 852 -4.54 43.10 53.79
CA LEU A 852 -4.06 41.81 53.29
C LEU A 852 -2.53 41.66 53.32
N LEU A 853 -1.80 42.78 53.32
CA LEU A 853 -0.33 42.82 53.33
C LEU A 853 0.26 43.11 54.72
N SER A 854 -0.55 43.00 55.79
CA SER A 854 -0.21 43.48 57.12
C SER A 854 0.69 42.57 57.99
N GLY A 855 1.33 41.54 57.41
CA GLY A 855 2.18 40.58 58.12
C GLY A 855 3.61 41.08 58.47
N PRO A 856 4.30 40.46 59.45
CA PRO A 856 5.64 40.88 59.89
C PRO A 856 6.71 40.83 58.77
N ALA A 857 6.55 39.91 57.80
CA ALA A 857 7.41 39.78 56.62
C ALA A 857 7.16 40.83 55.51
N LEU A 858 6.09 41.63 55.62
CA LEU A 858 5.64 42.60 54.60
C LEU A 858 5.55 44.03 55.17
N SER A 859 6.14 44.26 56.35
CA SER A 859 6.16 45.54 57.06
C SER A 859 6.70 46.70 56.22
N ASN A 860 7.67 46.43 55.33
CA ASN A 860 8.27 47.41 54.40
C ASN A 860 7.31 47.87 53.28
N LEU A 861 6.14 47.24 53.11
CA LEU A 861 5.15 47.57 52.09
C LEU A 861 3.92 48.31 52.65
N LYS A 862 3.86 48.57 53.96
CA LYS A 862 2.72 49.21 54.63
C LYS A 862 2.45 50.66 54.17
N ASP A 863 3.49 51.37 53.74
CA ASP A 863 3.40 52.77 53.27
C ASP A 863 3.46 52.89 51.73
N ALA A 864 3.51 51.77 51.02
CA ALA A 864 3.61 51.75 49.56
C ALA A 864 2.24 52.04 48.92
N ARG A 865 2.20 52.96 47.94
CA ARG A 865 1.01 53.12 47.10
C ARG A 865 0.70 51.78 46.40
N LYS A 866 -0.55 51.33 46.47
CA LYS A 866 -1.06 50.09 45.87
C LYS A 866 -0.55 49.79 44.45
N GLN A 867 -0.36 50.82 43.62
CA GLN A 867 0.15 50.67 42.26
C GLN A 867 1.63 50.26 42.21
N ASN A 868 2.44 50.69 43.18
CA ASN A 868 3.90 50.52 43.21
C ASN A 868 4.38 49.18 43.83
N VAL A 869 3.48 48.40 44.43
CA VAL A 869 3.83 47.10 45.01
C VAL A 869 4.02 46.08 43.89
N SER A 870 5.20 45.47 43.80
CA SER A 870 5.48 44.42 42.81
C SER A 870 5.25 43.03 43.38
N ILE A 871 4.81 42.07 42.56
CA ILE A 871 4.65 40.67 42.99
C ILE A 871 5.96 40.07 43.51
N HIS A 872 7.11 40.54 43.00
CA HIS A 872 8.43 40.06 43.39
C HIS A 872 8.79 40.40 44.83
N GLN A 873 8.11 41.40 45.42
CA GLN A 873 8.27 41.81 46.81
C GLN A 873 7.44 40.95 47.78
N LEU A 874 6.63 40.01 47.27
CA LEU A 874 5.79 39.11 48.06
C LEU A 874 6.50 37.77 48.34
N PRO A 875 6.10 37.04 49.40
CA PRO A 875 6.74 35.79 49.80
C PRO A 875 6.78 34.78 48.65
N PHE A 876 7.88 34.05 48.54
CA PHE A 876 8.06 33.03 47.52
C PHE A 876 7.05 31.87 47.69
N ASP A 877 6.74 31.50 48.94
CA ASP A 877 5.80 30.42 49.26
C ASP A 877 4.39 30.65 48.69
N TRP A 878 3.97 31.91 48.54
CA TRP A 878 2.67 32.25 47.95
C TRP A 878 2.61 32.00 46.44
N ARG A 879 3.76 31.74 45.80
CA ARG A 879 3.93 31.62 44.34
C ARG A 879 4.56 30.29 43.93
N ARG A 880 4.79 29.39 44.90
CA ARG A 880 5.56 28.15 44.74
C ARG A 880 4.96 27.16 43.72
N ASN A 881 3.65 27.25 43.46
CA ASN A 881 2.91 26.33 42.60
C ASN A 881 2.46 26.99 41.27
N CYS A 882 2.92 28.22 40.98
CA CYS A 882 2.67 28.86 39.69
C CYS A 882 3.57 28.23 38.60
N LYS A 883 2.96 27.68 37.55
CA LYS A 883 3.68 27.17 36.36
C LYS A 883 3.95 28.26 35.34
#